data_AF-A0A9R0F001-F1
#
_entry.id   AF-A0A9R0F001-F1
#
_cell.length_a   1.000
_cell.length_b   1.000
_cell.length_c   1.000
_cell.angle_alpha   90.00
_cell.angle_beta   90.00
_cell.angle_gamma   90.00
#
_symmetry.space_group_name_H-M   'P 1'
#
loop_
_entity.id
_entity.type
_entity.pdbx_description
1 polymer ?
#
loop_
_entity_poly.entity_id
_entity_poly.type
_entity_poly.pdbx_seq_one_letter_code
_entity_poly.pdbx_strand_id
1 'polypeptide(L)'
;MLFLVSIIVFILFPGQVHPLGINKPQADTFLDSLAHKLKLETWERDEVPCLENILNIFENVKNHTLWATWMWNANALPTGNLYGSFRHYGSYDQCLNPPWLHTHPQLKTKYCFADFQLSKHSDVKQHVDYDPFGSTLNYVNSQTPSSLPLNQIIWGLCIPAICSPTAVSKLAKVLYEAATFGSIASDVTVKHCQEAGERTPYSTGFYIFIALILSLITTAVASTCYRTYVSSGEESPNSLKTIITKSFCIIKNQEDLVKVNKGEIRSMNGIRFLTAALIVIVHVVFYIMLSGINNFADFEKQFEGIGVSYLHVDIIVDTFFTMSGLLHMRGLMGRQQNLFGVLWKRYIRLIGPFAVVVFYLTFVSKHWNSGPGWYNLEETEVCEKYWLRNLLMVNFDIKLSCQAITWYVPCDYHLTILGTLIFYFYQKKRKLGYTVFVAVLLLSMIIPAVLTYWLNFQAVILLDFGKHIMNYRDTWQFNYIYTPFYSRGSPYLVGIAMGYLTTIYKPADYRKCVPKTWSIIATAVGVFAMMFTMSIAYIIVCRGYDPLEAAIFVGTKRILWSAAICCIIGMCEYGTVPIVSNMLSWSAFTPLSRLSYGIYMIHPLVIQKFQLSQRSTHFFDFYCILFSAVGATVISIGLSYAMWLFVEAPLINITNQLFFNRVNGPVKAVGTNGIQHRNGITKTKSS
;
A
#
# COMPACT_ATOMS: atom_id res chain seq x y z
N MET A 1 -26.98 42.78 52.11
CA MET A 1 -26.83 41.70 53.11
C MET A 1 -25.73 40.69 52.72
N LEU A 2 -25.56 40.33 51.44
CA LEU A 2 -24.49 39.42 50.99
C LEU A 2 -23.05 39.98 51.04
N PHE A 3 -22.88 41.30 50.93
CA PHE A 3 -21.53 41.92 50.96
C PHE A 3 -20.89 42.00 52.36
N LEU A 4 -21.71 42.02 53.43
CA LEU A 4 -21.19 42.05 54.81
C LEU A 4 -20.77 40.66 55.33
N VAL A 5 -21.37 39.59 54.80
CA VAL A 5 -21.03 38.21 55.21
C VAL A 5 -19.65 37.80 54.71
N SER A 6 -19.25 38.25 53.51
CA SER A 6 -17.92 37.93 52.95
C SER A 6 -16.76 38.62 53.68
N ILE A 7 -16.98 39.80 54.28
CA ILE A 7 -15.93 40.52 55.03
C ILE A 7 -15.71 39.88 56.41
N ILE A 8 -16.76 39.37 57.05
CA ILE A 8 -16.67 38.73 58.38
C ILE A 8 -15.94 37.37 58.31
N VAL A 9 -16.11 36.62 57.22
CA VAL A 9 -15.41 35.32 57.03
C VAL A 9 -13.90 35.51 56.84
N PHE A 10 -13.47 36.60 56.20
CA PHE A 10 -12.04 36.89 56.00
C PHE A 10 -11.32 37.38 57.28
N ILE A 11 -12.06 37.97 58.23
CA ILE A 11 -11.48 38.50 59.48
C ILE A 11 -11.40 37.42 60.57
N LEU A 12 -12.28 36.41 60.55
CA LEU A 12 -12.36 35.38 61.61
C LEU A 12 -11.53 34.11 61.37
N PHE A 13 -10.98 33.93 60.16
CA PHE A 13 -10.06 32.83 59.86
C PHE A 13 -8.79 33.37 59.20
N PRO A 14 -7.77 33.79 59.97
CA PRO A 14 -6.44 33.92 59.42
C PRO A 14 -5.99 32.49 59.09
N GLY A 15 -6.22 32.06 57.86
CA GLY A 15 -5.67 30.81 57.36
C GLY A 15 -4.17 30.85 57.65
N GLN A 16 -3.69 29.92 58.47
CA GLN A 16 -2.26 29.78 58.72
C GLN A 16 -1.60 29.45 57.37
N VAL A 17 -1.08 30.47 56.70
CA VAL A 17 -0.09 30.27 55.66
C VAL A 17 1.16 29.86 56.40
N HIS A 18 1.39 28.56 56.52
CA HIS A 18 2.69 28.05 56.92
C HIS A 18 3.68 28.45 55.81
N PRO A 19 4.65 29.35 56.05
CA PRO A 19 5.74 29.50 55.12
C PRO A 19 6.45 28.15 55.09
N LEU A 20 6.46 27.48 53.94
CA LEU A 20 7.37 26.36 53.69
C LEU A 20 8.77 26.87 54.03
N GLY A 21 9.36 26.30 55.08
CA GLY A 21 10.65 26.74 55.61
C GLY A 21 11.70 26.90 54.51
N ILE A 22 12.52 27.95 54.64
CA ILE A 22 13.55 28.35 53.67
C ILE A 22 14.65 27.28 53.50
N ASN A 23 14.67 26.25 54.34
CA ASN A 23 15.52 25.07 54.15
C ASN A 23 14.72 23.95 53.49
N LYS A 24 14.47 24.05 52.18
CA LYS A 24 14.28 22.83 51.38
C LYS A 24 15.64 22.12 51.36
N PRO A 25 15.78 20.88 51.87
CA PRO A 25 16.91 20.05 51.46
C PRO A 25 16.91 20.08 49.92
N GLN A 26 18.09 20.25 49.32
CA GLN A 26 18.23 20.21 47.86
C GLN A 26 17.73 18.83 47.44
N ALA A 27 16.47 18.76 47.03
CA ALA A 27 15.85 17.51 46.63
C ALA A 27 16.65 17.00 45.43
N ASP A 28 17.09 15.75 45.49
CA ASP A 28 17.78 15.08 44.39
C ASP A 28 17.02 15.40 43.10
N THR A 29 17.72 15.99 42.13
CA THR A 29 17.09 16.31 40.85
C THR A 29 16.72 15.00 40.16
N PHE A 30 15.78 15.05 39.21
CA PHE A 30 15.48 13.89 38.36
C PHE A 30 16.76 13.25 37.78
N LEU A 31 17.74 14.09 37.42
CA LEU A 31 19.04 13.66 36.91
C LEU A 31 19.93 12.99 37.97
N ASP A 32 19.86 13.40 39.24
CA ASP A 32 20.55 12.71 40.35
C ASP A 32 20.01 11.30 40.56
N SER A 33 18.68 11.16 40.58
CA SER A 33 18.02 9.85 40.68
C SER A 33 18.39 8.95 39.50
N LEU A 34 18.38 9.49 38.29
CA LEU A 34 18.75 8.77 37.08
C LEU A 34 20.23 8.34 37.08
N ALA A 35 21.14 9.25 37.46
CA ALA A 35 22.55 8.94 37.61
C ALA A 35 22.79 7.81 38.61
N HIS A 36 22.09 7.84 39.75
CA HIS A 36 22.17 6.80 40.76
C HIS A 36 21.68 5.44 40.21
N LYS A 37 20.52 5.41 39.55
CA LYS A 37 20.00 4.17 38.93
C LYS A 37 20.94 3.60 37.87
N LEU A 38 21.52 4.44 37.01
CA LEU A 38 22.47 3.98 35.98
C LEU A 38 23.73 3.37 36.60
N LYS A 39 24.22 3.90 37.72
CA LYS A 39 25.38 3.34 38.43
C LYS A 39 25.11 1.98 39.07
N LEU A 40 23.84 1.61 39.30
CA LEU A 40 23.45 0.31 39.83
C LEU A 40 23.32 -0.77 38.75
N GLU A 41 23.20 -0.39 37.48
CA GLU A 41 23.17 -1.34 36.36
C GLU A 41 24.54 -2.02 36.16
N THR A 42 24.53 -3.19 35.55
CA THR A 42 25.76 -3.91 35.20
C THR A 42 26.29 -3.44 33.85
N TRP A 43 27.49 -2.86 33.84
CA TRP A 43 28.14 -2.35 32.64
C TRP A 43 29.32 -3.23 32.23
N GLU A 44 29.38 -3.59 30.95
CA GLU A 44 30.55 -4.26 30.39
C GLU A 44 31.69 -3.26 30.17
N ARG A 45 32.93 -3.76 30.07
CA ARG A 45 34.13 -2.89 30.01
C ARG A 45 34.12 -1.93 28.81
N ASP A 46 33.57 -2.37 27.69
CA ASP A 46 33.40 -1.58 26.47
C ASP A 46 32.24 -0.57 26.56
N GLU A 47 31.32 -0.74 27.51
CA GLU A 47 30.18 0.15 27.70
C GLU A 47 30.45 1.28 28.73
N VAL A 48 31.47 1.13 29.59
CA VAL A 48 31.86 2.14 30.59
C VAL A 48 32.06 3.55 29.98
N PRO A 49 32.72 3.72 28.82
CA PRO A 49 32.85 5.04 28.20
C PRO A 49 31.52 5.69 27.84
N CYS A 50 30.48 4.90 27.52
CA CYS A 50 29.14 5.42 27.30
C CYS A 50 28.53 5.95 28.60
N LEU A 51 28.62 5.18 29.69
CA LEU A 51 28.13 5.59 31.01
C LEU A 51 28.79 6.90 31.48
N GLU A 52 30.11 6.99 31.40
CA GLU A 52 30.85 8.20 31.80
C GLU A 52 30.40 9.44 31.01
N ASN A 53 30.23 9.31 29.69
CA ASN A 53 29.72 10.40 28.86
C ASN A 53 28.31 10.81 29.26
N ILE A 54 27.41 9.85 29.52
CA ILE A 54 26.04 10.14 29.96
C ILE A 54 26.01 10.86 31.31
N LEU A 55 26.83 10.44 32.27
CA LEU A 55 26.94 11.11 33.57
C LEU A 55 27.49 12.53 33.42
N ASN A 56 28.51 12.72 32.56
CA ASN A 56 29.04 14.04 32.22
C ASN A 56 27.97 14.93 31.57
N ILE A 57 27.12 14.38 30.72
CA ILE A 57 25.96 15.09 30.15
C ILE A 57 25.01 15.53 31.26
N PHE A 58 24.69 14.67 32.23
CA PHE A 58 23.78 15.04 33.32
C PHE A 58 24.32 16.19 34.17
N GLU A 59 25.61 16.18 34.52
CA GLU A 59 26.25 17.33 35.20
C GLU A 59 26.19 18.59 34.35
N ASN A 60 26.45 18.47 33.06
CA ASN A 60 26.44 19.61 32.14
C ASN A 60 25.03 20.16 31.87
N VAL A 61 23.99 19.31 31.88
CA VAL A 61 22.58 19.75 31.84
C VAL A 61 22.23 20.52 33.10
N LYS A 62 22.68 20.07 34.29
CA LYS A 62 22.50 20.81 35.56
C LYS A 62 23.22 22.15 35.53
N ASN A 63 24.37 22.22 34.88
CA ASN A 63 25.13 23.45 34.66
C ASN A 63 24.61 24.28 33.49
N HIS A 64 23.49 23.89 32.87
CA HIS A 64 22.84 24.59 31.75
C HIS A 64 23.75 24.80 30.53
N THR A 65 24.71 23.91 30.28
CA THR A 65 25.56 24.03 29.10
C THR A 65 24.76 23.66 27.84
N LEU A 66 25.01 24.40 26.76
CA LEU A 66 24.21 24.31 25.53
C LEU A 66 24.27 22.91 24.90
N TRP A 67 25.46 22.32 24.79
CA TRP A 67 25.64 21.06 24.07
C TRP A 67 24.95 19.88 24.76
N ALA A 68 25.04 19.82 26.08
CA ALA A 68 24.43 18.76 26.87
C ALA A 68 22.91 18.93 26.92
N THR A 69 22.44 20.18 27.10
CA THR A 69 21.00 20.51 27.08
C THR A 69 20.39 20.24 25.71
N TRP A 70 21.10 20.56 24.62
CA TRP A 70 20.66 20.28 23.25
C TRP A 70 20.43 18.79 23.02
N MET A 71 21.36 17.94 23.45
CA MET A 71 21.22 16.50 23.28
C MET A 71 20.14 15.92 24.20
N TRP A 72 20.10 16.36 25.46
CA TRP A 72 19.08 15.93 26.43
C TRP A 72 17.67 16.31 25.96
N ASN A 73 17.47 17.54 25.52
CA ASN A 73 16.18 18.05 25.03
C ASN A 73 15.71 17.37 23.74
N ALA A 74 16.62 16.77 22.96
CA ALA A 74 16.23 15.99 21.78
C ALA A 74 15.45 14.71 22.15
N ASN A 75 15.57 14.23 23.38
CA ASN A 75 14.84 13.08 23.90
C ASN A 75 13.48 13.53 24.44
N ALA A 76 12.41 13.34 23.68
CA ALA A 76 11.04 13.48 24.18
C ALA A 76 10.60 12.17 24.84
N LEU A 77 9.97 12.25 26.01
CA LEU A 77 9.44 11.07 26.70
C LEU A 77 8.23 10.49 25.95
N PRO A 78 8.03 9.16 25.94
CA PRO A 78 6.83 8.53 25.40
C PRO A 78 5.56 9.01 26.12
N THR A 79 4.52 9.38 25.37
CA THR A 79 3.24 9.87 25.92
C THR A 79 2.02 9.29 25.20
N GLY A 80 0.91 9.04 25.90
CA GLY A 80 -0.33 8.59 25.25
C GLY A 80 -0.36 7.09 24.90
N ASN A 81 0.55 6.29 25.48
CA ASN A 81 0.63 4.84 25.25
C ASN A 81 -0.69 4.13 25.63
N LEU A 82 -1.33 4.56 26.71
CA LEU A 82 -2.63 4.04 27.15
C LEU A 82 -3.79 4.45 26.22
N TYR A 83 -3.59 5.41 25.32
CA TYR A 83 -4.53 5.79 24.26
C TYR A 83 -4.09 5.27 22.89
N GLY A 84 -3.13 4.33 22.89
CA GLY A 84 -2.69 3.60 21.70
C GLY A 84 -1.50 4.21 20.95
N SER A 85 -0.80 5.20 21.51
CA SER A 85 0.46 5.69 20.93
C SER A 85 1.60 4.72 21.18
N PHE A 86 2.06 4.01 20.15
CA PHE A 86 3.13 3.01 20.27
C PHE A 86 4.47 3.43 19.64
N ARG A 87 4.54 4.56 18.93
CA ARG A 87 5.77 5.11 18.35
C ARG A 87 6.01 6.53 18.85
N HIS A 88 7.26 6.84 19.19
CA HIS A 88 7.71 8.15 19.67
C HIS A 88 9.04 8.49 19.03
N TYR A 89 9.13 9.62 18.33
CA TYR A 89 10.31 9.95 17.53
C TYR A 89 11.30 10.90 18.22
N GLY A 90 10.88 11.64 19.24
CA GLY A 90 11.70 12.72 19.78
C GLY A 90 12.08 13.75 18.71
N SER A 91 13.11 14.55 19.00
CA SER A 91 13.61 15.57 18.07
C SER A 91 14.70 14.98 17.18
N TYR A 92 14.27 14.29 16.13
CA TYR A 92 15.15 13.60 15.17
C TYR A 92 16.22 14.53 14.54
N ASP A 93 15.81 15.68 14.00
CA ASP A 93 16.72 16.57 13.28
C ASP A 93 17.71 17.27 14.24
N GLN A 94 17.27 17.61 15.46
CA GLN A 94 18.12 18.16 16.51
C GLN A 94 19.20 17.15 16.92
N CYS A 95 18.85 15.87 16.98
CA CYS A 95 19.81 14.83 17.30
C CYS A 95 20.88 14.66 16.22
N LEU A 96 20.48 14.59 14.94
CA LEU A 96 21.42 14.26 13.85
C LEU A 96 22.18 15.46 13.29
N ASN A 97 21.76 16.70 13.59
CA ASN A 97 22.40 17.91 13.10
C ASN A 97 22.84 18.85 14.25
N PRO A 98 23.72 18.39 15.18
CA PRO A 98 24.25 19.27 16.21
C PRO A 98 25.15 20.36 15.56
N PRO A 99 25.03 21.65 15.95
CA PRO A 99 25.79 22.74 15.33
C PRO A 99 27.31 22.58 15.39
N TRP A 100 27.82 21.85 16.39
CA TRP A 100 29.25 21.63 16.61
C TRP A 100 29.81 20.39 15.93
N LEU A 101 29.04 19.64 15.13
CA LEU A 101 29.42 18.36 14.54
C LEU A 101 30.84 18.33 13.92
N HIS A 102 31.23 19.41 13.22
CA HIS A 102 32.54 19.51 12.56
C HIS A 102 33.63 20.13 13.44
N THR A 103 33.24 20.95 14.43
CA THR A 103 34.16 21.69 15.31
C THR A 103 34.54 20.90 16.57
N HIS A 104 33.64 20.06 17.06
CA HIS A 104 33.81 19.27 18.28
C HIS A 104 33.37 17.81 18.02
N PRO A 105 34.16 17.02 17.28
CA PRO A 105 33.81 15.64 16.93
C PRO A 105 33.58 14.73 18.15
N GLN A 106 34.17 15.05 19.30
CA GLN A 106 33.96 14.34 20.56
C GLN A 106 32.52 14.46 21.09
N LEU A 107 31.75 15.46 20.65
CA LEU A 107 30.35 15.68 21.03
C LEU A 107 29.37 15.13 19.98
N LYS A 108 29.84 14.20 19.13
CA LYS A 108 29.04 13.56 18.09
C LYS A 108 27.92 12.73 18.72
N THR A 109 26.73 12.88 18.17
CA THR A 109 25.49 12.23 18.61
C THR A 109 25.11 11.09 17.66
N LYS A 110 24.21 10.25 18.13
CA LYS A 110 23.65 9.11 17.41
C LYS A 110 22.18 8.96 17.80
N TYR A 111 21.32 8.80 16.79
CA TYR A 111 19.89 8.61 16.95
C TYR A 111 19.57 7.13 16.85
N CYS A 112 18.91 6.55 17.86
CA CYS A 112 18.63 5.13 17.97
C CYS A 112 17.15 4.87 18.20
N PHE A 113 16.64 3.74 17.68
CA PHE A 113 15.32 3.23 18.06
C PHE A 113 15.44 2.09 19.07
N ALA A 114 14.84 2.30 20.24
CA ALA A 114 14.65 1.28 21.26
C ALA A 114 13.22 0.73 21.17
N ASP A 115 13.10 -0.59 21.04
CA ASP A 115 11.85 -1.34 21.06
C ASP A 115 11.66 -1.92 22.46
N PHE A 116 10.62 -1.44 23.15
CA PHE A 116 10.27 -1.80 24.51
C PHE A 116 9.14 -2.81 24.51
N GLN A 117 9.38 -3.93 25.18
CA GLN A 117 8.37 -4.92 25.48
C GLN A 117 7.99 -4.77 26.96
N LEU A 118 6.82 -4.18 27.24
CA LEU A 118 6.37 -3.87 28.60
C LEU A 118 5.97 -5.11 29.41
N SER A 119 5.69 -6.24 28.74
CA SER A 119 5.31 -7.50 29.37
C SER A 119 5.58 -8.70 28.48
N LYS A 120 5.78 -9.87 29.07
CA LYS A 120 5.97 -11.13 28.34
C LYS A 120 4.69 -11.52 27.60
N HIS A 121 4.84 -12.04 26.38
CA HIS A 121 3.72 -12.50 25.57
C HIS A 121 2.84 -13.59 26.23
N SER A 122 3.34 -14.28 27.26
CA SER A 122 2.59 -15.27 28.02
C SER A 122 1.45 -14.69 28.87
N ASP A 123 1.48 -13.38 29.13
CA ASP A 123 0.63 -12.74 30.14
C ASP A 123 -0.52 -11.93 29.50
N VAL A 124 -0.73 -12.06 28.18
CA VAL A 124 -1.74 -11.30 27.42
C VAL A 124 -3.15 -11.81 27.76
N LYS A 125 -4.01 -10.90 28.22
CA LYS A 125 -5.42 -11.15 28.54
C LYS A 125 -6.30 -10.90 27.31
N GLN A 126 -7.29 -11.76 27.07
CA GLN A 126 -8.20 -11.67 25.92
C GLN A 126 -9.21 -10.51 25.99
N HIS A 127 -9.50 -9.97 27.17
CA HIS A 127 -10.48 -8.90 27.35
C HIS A 127 -9.86 -7.65 27.96
N VAL A 128 -10.22 -6.50 27.41
CA VAL A 128 -9.88 -5.18 27.96
C VAL A 128 -10.74 -4.94 29.18
N ASP A 129 -10.09 -4.80 30.34
CA ASP A 129 -10.73 -4.43 31.59
C ASP A 129 -10.39 -2.97 31.92
N TYR A 130 -11.42 -2.12 31.90
CA TYR A 130 -11.31 -0.70 32.24
C TYR A 130 -11.57 -0.51 33.74
N ASP A 131 -10.64 -0.99 34.56
CA ASP A 131 -10.66 -0.75 36.01
C ASP A 131 -9.78 0.47 36.35
N PRO A 132 -10.37 1.64 36.69
CA PRO A 132 -9.59 2.83 37.07
C PRO A 132 -8.78 2.64 38.36
N PHE A 133 -9.10 1.63 39.18
CA PHE A 133 -8.37 1.28 40.40
C PHE A 133 -7.44 0.06 40.20
N GLY A 134 -7.46 -0.54 39.00
CA GLY A 134 -6.67 -1.71 38.65
C GLY A 134 -5.22 -1.37 38.30
N SER A 135 -4.37 -2.41 38.25
CA SER A 135 -2.98 -2.25 37.82
C SER A 135 -2.88 -1.86 36.35
N THR A 136 -2.07 -0.84 36.02
CA THR A 136 -1.76 -0.45 34.64
C THR A 136 -1.22 -1.63 33.81
N LEU A 137 -0.47 -2.54 34.44
CA LEU A 137 0.05 -3.74 33.77
C LEU A 137 -1.08 -4.66 33.28
N ASN A 138 -2.20 -4.74 34.00
CA ASN A 138 -3.37 -5.51 33.56
C ASN A 138 -3.99 -4.93 32.29
N TYR A 139 -4.06 -3.60 32.20
CA TYR A 139 -4.58 -2.91 31.02
C TYR A 139 -3.64 -3.01 29.82
N VAL A 140 -2.34 -2.78 30.02
CA VAL A 140 -1.31 -2.90 28.97
C VAL A 140 -1.21 -4.34 28.43
N ASN A 141 -1.47 -5.33 29.28
CA ASN A 141 -1.52 -6.74 28.88
C ASN A 141 -2.84 -7.15 28.24
N SER A 142 -3.85 -6.28 28.19
CA SER A 142 -5.10 -6.60 27.51
C SER A 142 -4.96 -6.46 26.00
N GLN A 143 -5.56 -7.40 25.28
CA GLN A 143 -5.63 -7.36 23.83
C GLN A 143 -6.79 -6.47 23.39
N THR A 144 -6.48 -5.48 22.57
CA THR A 144 -7.49 -4.63 21.94
C THR A 144 -8.34 -5.41 20.92
N PRO A 145 -9.54 -4.95 20.55
CA PRO A 145 -10.38 -5.61 19.54
C PRO A 145 -9.68 -5.82 18.19
N SER A 146 -8.72 -4.96 17.83
CA SER A 146 -7.90 -5.11 16.60
C SER A 146 -6.63 -5.94 16.79
N SER A 147 -6.52 -6.64 17.93
CA SER A 147 -5.38 -7.48 18.31
C SER A 147 -4.03 -6.76 18.33
N LEU A 148 -4.04 -5.46 18.63
CA LEU A 148 -2.83 -4.68 18.83
C LEU A 148 -2.39 -4.77 20.29
N PRO A 149 -1.17 -5.23 20.55
CA PRO A 149 -0.65 -5.21 21.91
C PRO A 149 -0.31 -3.77 22.32
N LEU A 150 -0.93 -3.28 23.39
CA LEU A 150 -0.55 -2.01 24.04
C LEU A 150 0.81 -2.11 24.77
N ASN A 151 1.41 -3.30 24.79
CA ASN A 151 2.63 -3.61 25.50
C ASN A 151 3.92 -3.37 24.68
N GLN A 152 3.81 -2.80 23.47
CA GLN A 152 4.97 -2.47 22.65
C GLN A 152 5.11 -0.95 22.50
N ILE A 153 6.33 -0.43 22.73
CA ILE A 153 6.66 0.98 22.52
C ILE A 153 7.97 1.06 21.73
N ILE A 154 7.95 1.82 20.64
CA ILE A 154 9.14 2.15 19.85
C ILE A 154 9.52 3.59 20.14
N TRP A 155 10.72 3.79 20.67
CA TRP A 155 11.18 5.10 21.13
C TRP A 155 12.49 5.52 20.47
N GLY A 156 12.47 6.69 19.83
CA GLY A 156 13.61 7.39 19.28
C GLY A 156 14.39 8.16 20.35
N LEU A 157 15.67 7.83 20.48
CA LEU A 157 16.58 8.36 21.50
C LEU A 157 17.79 9.03 20.86
N CYS A 158 18.22 10.15 21.44
CA CYS A 158 19.44 10.84 21.09
C CYS A 158 20.52 10.64 22.16
N ILE A 159 21.57 9.92 21.79
CA ILE A 159 22.62 9.42 22.69
C ILE A 159 24.00 9.78 22.11
N PRO A 160 25.10 9.80 22.90
CA PRO A 160 26.45 9.95 22.36
C PRO A 160 26.82 8.85 21.36
N ALA A 161 27.57 9.18 20.31
CA ALA A 161 27.93 8.23 19.26
C ALA A 161 28.77 7.05 19.73
N ILE A 162 29.51 7.21 20.83
CA ILE A 162 30.35 6.15 21.44
C ILE A 162 29.52 4.98 22.01
N CYS A 163 28.22 5.17 22.25
CA CYS A 163 27.39 4.15 22.88
C CYS A 163 27.06 2.99 21.93
N SER A 164 27.31 1.77 22.42
CA SER A 164 26.91 0.52 21.77
C SER A 164 25.39 0.30 21.89
N PRO A 165 24.76 -0.49 21.01
CA PRO A 165 23.31 -0.77 21.10
C PRO A 165 22.87 -1.35 22.44
N THR A 166 23.69 -2.21 23.06
CA THR A 166 23.41 -2.81 24.39
C THR A 166 23.44 -1.75 25.50
N ALA A 167 24.42 -0.85 25.47
CA ALA A 167 24.49 0.28 26.38
C ALA A 167 23.26 1.21 26.24
N VAL A 168 22.82 1.46 25.00
CA VAL A 168 21.61 2.25 24.73
C VAL A 168 20.37 1.55 25.30
N SER A 169 20.22 0.24 25.14
CA SER A 169 19.11 -0.52 25.73
C SER A 169 19.03 -0.35 27.26
N LYS A 170 20.15 -0.47 27.97
CA LYS A 170 20.22 -0.28 29.42
C LYS A 170 19.83 1.14 29.84
N LEU A 171 20.38 2.15 29.15
CA LEU A 171 20.05 3.55 29.38
C LEU A 171 18.56 3.84 29.13
N ALA A 172 18.03 3.37 28.01
CA ALA A 172 16.65 3.55 27.59
C ALA A 172 15.68 2.96 28.62
N LYS A 173 15.99 1.76 29.14
CA LYS A 173 15.23 1.11 30.20
C LYS A 173 15.19 1.96 31.47
N VAL A 174 16.35 2.37 31.99
CA VAL A 174 16.45 3.17 33.22
C VAL A 174 15.75 4.52 33.07
N LEU A 175 15.90 5.17 31.91
CA LEU A 175 15.24 6.45 31.60
C LEU A 175 13.71 6.29 31.55
N TYR A 176 13.21 5.24 30.90
CA TYR A 176 11.77 4.96 30.82
C TYR A 176 11.17 4.69 32.21
N GLU A 177 11.82 3.85 33.02
CA GLU A 177 11.40 3.52 34.38
C GLU A 177 11.42 4.73 35.33
N ALA A 178 12.39 5.63 35.17
CA ALA A 178 12.46 6.85 35.96
C ALA A 178 11.39 7.87 35.56
N ALA A 179 11.08 7.97 34.27
CA ALA A 179 10.32 9.09 33.72
C ALA A 179 8.80 8.84 33.59
N THR A 180 8.37 7.59 33.34
CA THR A 180 6.97 7.31 32.96
C THR A 180 6.11 6.75 34.09
N PHE A 181 6.66 6.62 35.31
CA PHE A 181 6.00 6.07 36.50
C PHE A 181 5.31 4.70 36.29
N GLY A 182 5.64 3.98 35.20
CA GLY A 182 4.99 2.75 34.74
C GLY A 182 5.77 1.47 35.03
N SER A 183 5.16 0.33 34.67
CA SER A 183 5.69 -1.02 34.87
C SER A 183 7.09 -1.22 34.28
N ILE A 184 7.91 -2.06 34.93
CA ILE A 184 9.25 -2.46 34.49
C ILE A 184 9.16 -3.07 33.09
N ALA A 185 9.85 -2.46 32.12
CA ALA A 185 9.96 -3.05 30.78
C ALA A 185 10.65 -4.41 30.88
N SER A 186 10.01 -5.44 30.35
CA SER A 186 10.50 -6.82 30.41
C SER A 186 11.73 -7.05 29.52
N ASP A 187 11.79 -6.37 28.38
CA ASP A 187 12.91 -6.38 27.44
C ASP A 187 12.99 -5.06 26.67
N VAL A 188 14.22 -4.65 26.32
CA VAL A 188 14.50 -3.44 25.53
C VAL A 188 15.56 -3.78 24.49
N THR A 189 15.19 -3.72 23.22
CA THR A 189 16.11 -4.04 22.12
C THR A 189 16.36 -2.82 21.25
N VAL A 190 17.63 -2.58 20.92
CA VAL A 190 18.04 -1.51 20.00
C VAL A 190 18.62 -2.17 18.76
N LYS A 191 17.87 -2.12 17.66
CA LYS A 191 18.28 -2.77 16.39
C LYS A 191 19.02 -1.81 15.47
N HIS A 192 18.59 -0.55 15.42
CA HIS A 192 19.08 0.41 14.44
C HIS A 192 19.40 1.75 15.08
N CYS A 193 20.53 2.29 14.67
CA CYS A 193 20.98 3.62 15.03
C CYS A 193 21.66 4.30 13.84
N GLN A 194 21.57 5.62 13.77
CA GLN A 194 22.25 6.44 12.77
C GLN A 194 23.11 7.49 13.46
N GLU A 195 24.35 7.64 13.02
CA GLU A 195 25.24 8.68 13.55
C GLU A 195 25.01 10.04 12.89
N ALA A 196 25.20 11.11 13.66
CA ALA A 196 25.15 12.46 13.14
C ALA A 196 26.20 12.68 12.04
N GLY A 197 25.80 13.27 10.92
CA GLY A 197 26.66 13.49 9.75
C GLY A 197 26.95 12.26 8.90
N GLU A 198 26.43 11.08 9.25
CA GLU A 198 26.56 9.89 8.43
C GLU A 198 25.78 10.07 7.12
N ARG A 199 26.48 9.93 5.98
CA ARG A 199 25.88 9.96 4.65
C ARG A 199 26.05 8.60 4.01
N THR A 200 24.95 8.03 3.54
CA THR A 200 25.00 6.79 2.76
C THR A 200 25.65 7.09 1.40
N PRO A 201 26.78 6.45 1.06
CA PRO A 201 27.43 6.70 -0.22
C PRO A 201 26.56 6.21 -1.37
N TYR A 202 26.50 6.96 -2.47
CA TYR A 202 25.77 6.56 -3.66
C TYR A 202 26.40 5.31 -4.28
N SER A 203 25.58 4.28 -4.49
CA SER A 203 26.01 3.07 -5.18
C SER A 203 26.22 3.30 -6.69
N THR A 204 26.98 2.43 -7.36
CA THR A 204 27.07 2.44 -8.83
C THR A 204 25.70 2.32 -9.49
N GLY A 205 24.80 1.52 -8.89
CA GLY A 205 23.42 1.35 -9.36
C GLY A 205 22.60 2.65 -9.33
N PHE A 206 22.85 3.53 -8.35
CA PHE A 206 22.24 4.85 -8.30
C PHE A 206 22.60 5.69 -9.53
N TYR A 207 23.90 5.81 -9.85
CA TYR A 207 24.35 6.58 -11.01
C TYR A 207 23.85 5.99 -12.32
N ILE A 208 23.84 4.66 -12.46
CA ILE A 208 23.28 3.97 -13.63
C ILE A 208 21.80 4.30 -13.81
N PHE A 209 21.02 4.25 -12.72
CA PHE A 209 19.59 4.55 -12.77
C PHE A 209 19.32 6.00 -13.18
N ILE A 210 20.02 6.96 -12.58
CA ILE A 210 19.88 8.38 -12.93
C ILE A 210 20.29 8.62 -14.39
N ALA A 211 21.41 8.06 -14.84
CA ALA A 211 21.85 8.14 -16.23
C ALA A 211 20.81 7.54 -17.19
N LEU A 212 20.19 6.40 -16.83
CA LEU A 212 19.13 5.78 -17.61
C LEU A 212 17.92 6.69 -17.76
N ILE A 213 17.40 7.25 -16.66
CA ILE A 213 16.25 8.17 -16.71
C ILE A 213 16.57 9.42 -17.55
N LEU A 214 17.74 10.03 -17.35
CA LEU A 214 18.18 11.19 -18.14
C LEU A 214 18.32 10.83 -19.63
N SER A 215 18.80 9.63 -19.96
CA SER A 215 18.92 9.16 -21.34
C SER A 215 17.54 8.97 -22.00
N LEU A 216 16.55 8.46 -21.28
CA LEU A 216 15.19 8.28 -21.79
C LEU A 216 14.52 9.64 -22.05
N ILE A 217 14.68 10.60 -21.13
CA ILE A 217 14.17 11.96 -21.28
C ILE A 217 14.84 12.63 -22.48
N THR A 218 16.17 12.57 -22.57
CA THR A 218 16.93 13.17 -23.67
C THR A 218 16.53 12.55 -25.02
N THR A 219 16.35 11.23 -25.07
CA THR A 219 15.90 10.52 -26.27
C THR A 219 14.50 10.94 -26.68
N ALA A 220 13.58 11.13 -25.73
CA ALA A 220 12.22 11.60 -25.99
C ALA A 220 12.19 13.03 -26.52
N VAL A 221 12.96 13.93 -25.92
CA VAL A 221 13.08 15.32 -26.37
C VAL A 221 13.71 15.37 -27.76
N ALA A 222 14.84 14.71 -27.97
CA ALA A 222 15.51 14.66 -29.28
C ALA A 222 14.62 14.05 -30.37
N SER A 223 13.91 12.96 -30.07
CA SER A 223 12.97 12.31 -30.99
C SER A 223 11.80 13.22 -31.36
N THR A 224 11.30 13.99 -30.40
CA THR A 224 10.20 14.93 -30.60
C THR A 224 10.67 16.09 -31.49
N CYS A 225 11.80 16.73 -31.16
CA CYS A 225 12.39 17.78 -31.97
C CYS A 225 12.64 17.30 -33.41
N TYR A 226 13.27 16.13 -33.57
CA TYR A 226 13.53 15.55 -34.88
C TYR A 226 12.27 15.42 -35.74
N ARG A 227 11.16 14.95 -35.15
CA ARG A 227 9.89 14.79 -35.87
C ARG A 227 9.14 16.09 -36.15
N THR A 228 9.40 17.13 -35.39
CA THR A 228 8.84 18.46 -35.67
C THR A 228 9.53 19.11 -36.86
N TYR A 229 10.84 18.90 -37.03
CA TYR A 229 11.62 19.52 -38.10
C TYR A 229 11.73 18.69 -39.39
N VAL A 230 11.70 17.36 -39.31
CA VAL A 230 11.85 16.48 -40.49
C VAL A 230 10.51 15.89 -40.91
N SER A 231 10.12 16.15 -42.16
CA SER A 231 8.85 15.67 -42.73
C SER A 231 8.80 14.14 -42.84
N SER A 232 7.61 13.58 -42.60
CA SER A 232 7.36 12.13 -42.54
C SER A 232 7.55 11.38 -43.87
N GLY A 233 7.71 12.10 -44.98
CA GLY A 233 7.74 11.56 -46.34
C GLY A 233 9.10 11.05 -46.83
N GLU A 234 10.20 11.36 -46.13
CA GLU A 234 11.56 11.10 -46.63
C GLU A 234 12.23 9.82 -46.10
N GLU A 235 11.65 9.14 -45.11
CA GLU A 235 12.33 8.02 -44.44
C GLU A 235 11.68 6.65 -44.65
N SER A 236 12.53 5.64 -44.81
CA SER A 236 12.08 4.25 -44.88
C SER A 236 11.37 3.84 -43.58
N PRO A 237 10.19 3.19 -43.66
CA PRO A 237 9.36 2.88 -42.51
C PRO A 237 10.02 1.88 -41.55
N ASN A 238 11.03 1.15 -42.00
CA ASN A 238 11.71 0.09 -41.27
C ASN A 238 13.07 0.47 -40.69
N SER A 239 13.54 1.71 -40.88
CA SER A 239 14.81 2.15 -40.29
C SER A 239 14.72 2.20 -38.76
N LEU A 240 15.79 1.79 -38.06
CA LEU A 240 15.86 1.82 -36.61
C LEU A 240 15.62 3.25 -36.07
N LYS A 241 16.16 4.25 -36.77
CA LYS A 241 15.95 5.68 -36.50
C LYS A 241 14.48 6.06 -36.57
N THR A 242 13.76 5.63 -37.60
CA THR A 242 12.32 5.86 -37.74
C THR A 242 11.54 5.23 -36.58
N ILE A 243 11.89 4.00 -36.20
CA ILE A 243 11.21 3.27 -35.12
C ILE A 243 11.39 3.97 -33.77
N ILE A 244 12.63 4.33 -33.41
CA ILE A 244 12.95 5.00 -32.16
C ILE A 244 12.24 6.36 -32.11
N THR A 245 12.44 7.19 -33.14
CA THR A 245 11.86 8.54 -33.16
C THR A 245 10.33 8.53 -33.18
N LYS A 246 9.66 7.53 -33.80
CA LYS A 246 8.18 7.39 -33.73
C LYS A 246 7.71 6.97 -32.34
N SER A 247 8.48 6.14 -31.66
CA SER A 247 8.07 5.54 -30.39
C SER A 247 8.23 6.51 -29.22
N PHE A 248 9.30 7.31 -29.25
CA PHE A 248 9.65 8.28 -28.20
C PHE A 248 9.09 9.69 -28.44
N CYS A 249 8.28 9.90 -29.49
CA CYS A 249 7.67 11.21 -29.76
C CYS A 249 6.62 11.56 -28.70
N ILE A 250 6.88 12.61 -27.93
CA ILE A 250 6.05 13.05 -26.79
C ILE A 250 4.65 13.48 -27.26
N ILE A 251 4.59 14.30 -28.31
CA ILE A 251 3.33 14.84 -28.86
C ILE A 251 2.38 13.69 -29.24
N LYS A 252 2.92 12.69 -29.96
CA LYS A 252 2.14 11.52 -30.37
C LYS A 252 1.71 10.67 -29.18
N ASN A 253 2.60 10.42 -28.22
CA ASN A 253 2.29 9.62 -27.04
C ASN A 253 1.23 10.31 -26.15
N GLN A 254 1.19 11.64 -26.15
CA GLN A 254 0.15 12.44 -25.50
C GLN A 254 -1.18 12.34 -26.26
N GLU A 255 -1.18 12.49 -27.59
CA GLU A 255 -2.38 12.32 -28.41
C GLU A 255 -2.99 10.92 -28.22
N ASP A 256 -2.15 9.88 -28.23
CA ASP A 256 -2.56 8.50 -27.99
C ASP A 256 -3.12 8.30 -26.57
N LEU A 257 -2.71 9.10 -25.58
CA LEU A 257 -3.26 9.04 -24.22
C LEU A 257 -4.69 9.57 -24.16
N VAL A 258 -5.00 10.71 -24.79
CA VAL A 258 -6.33 11.33 -24.75
C VAL A 258 -7.31 10.79 -25.80
N LYS A 259 -6.82 10.10 -26.83
CA LYS A 259 -7.63 9.59 -27.94
C LYS A 259 -8.74 8.64 -27.50
N VAL A 260 -10.00 8.98 -27.71
CA VAL A 260 -11.14 8.11 -27.40
C VAL A 260 -11.31 7.03 -28.47
N ASN A 261 -11.27 5.75 -28.08
CA ASN A 261 -11.44 4.64 -29.01
C ASN A 261 -12.92 4.21 -29.10
N LYS A 262 -13.45 4.00 -30.32
CA LYS A 262 -14.86 3.62 -30.53
C LYS A 262 -15.23 2.23 -29.97
N GLY A 263 -14.26 1.33 -29.84
CA GLY A 263 -14.46 -0.03 -29.31
C GLY A 263 -14.16 -0.20 -27.81
N GLU A 264 -13.88 0.89 -27.11
CA GLU A 264 -13.55 0.92 -25.68
C GLU A 264 -14.83 0.92 -24.83
N ILE A 265 -14.84 0.11 -23.77
CA ILE A 265 -15.93 0.06 -22.79
C ILE A 265 -15.79 1.29 -21.89
N ARG A 266 -16.59 2.33 -22.13
CA ARG A 266 -16.39 3.64 -21.48
C ARG A 266 -16.64 3.59 -19.98
N SER A 267 -17.61 2.80 -19.52
CA SER A 267 -17.92 2.63 -18.09
C SER A 267 -16.74 2.07 -17.30
N MET A 268 -15.92 1.22 -17.93
CA MET A 268 -14.72 0.67 -17.29
C MET A 268 -13.65 1.73 -17.02
N ASN A 269 -13.64 2.85 -17.74
CA ASN A 269 -12.68 3.93 -17.49
C ASN A 269 -12.91 4.56 -16.12
N GLY A 270 -14.18 4.88 -15.80
CA GLY A 270 -14.55 5.38 -14.48
C GLY A 270 -14.31 4.35 -13.38
N ILE A 271 -14.73 3.10 -13.59
CA ILE A 271 -14.50 2.03 -12.60
C ILE A 271 -13.01 1.90 -12.29
N ARG A 272 -12.16 1.85 -13.33
CA ARG A 272 -10.71 1.68 -13.17
C ARG A 272 -10.06 2.81 -12.38
N PHE A 273 -10.39 4.06 -12.68
CA PHE A 273 -9.82 5.20 -11.96
C PHE A 273 -10.35 5.31 -10.53
N LEU A 274 -11.66 5.14 -10.32
CA LEU A 274 -12.26 5.19 -8.98
C LEU A 274 -11.71 4.06 -8.09
N THR A 275 -11.55 2.85 -8.63
CA THR A 275 -10.88 1.75 -7.93
C THR A 275 -9.43 2.10 -7.59
N ALA A 276 -8.68 2.72 -8.51
CA ALA A 276 -7.31 3.16 -8.22
C ALA A 276 -7.27 4.19 -7.07
N ALA A 277 -8.16 5.19 -7.09
CA ALA A 277 -8.24 6.20 -6.04
C ALA A 277 -8.62 5.60 -4.67
N LEU A 278 -9.56 4.65 -4.63
CA LEU A 278 -9.90 3.93 -3.40
C LEU A 278 -8.71 3.15 -2.85
N ILE A 279 -7.92 2.51 -3.73
CA ILE A 279 -6.71 1.80 -3.33
C ILE A 279 -5.65 2.76 -2.77
N VAL A 280 -5.52 3.97 -3.31
CA VAL A 280 -4.62 4.99 -2.73
C VAL A 280 -5.03 5.34 -1.30
N ILE A 281 -6.33 5.51 -1.03
CA ILE A 281 -6.84 5.80 0.33
C ILE A 281 -6.45 4.68 1.31
N VAL A 282 -6.64 3.41 0.91
CA VAL A 282 -6.26 2.25 1.72
C VAL A 282 -4.77 2.25 2.05
N HIS A 283 -3.92 2.53 1.06
CA HIS A 283 -2.48 2.56 1.28
C HIS A 283 -2.03 3.76 2.10
N VAL A 284 -2.74 4.89 2.08
CA VAL A 284 -2.49 6.00 3.00
C VAL A 284 -2.70 5.54 4.43
N VAL A 285 -3.82 4.88 4.74
CA VAL A 285 -4.07 4.32 6.08
C VAL A 285 -3.02 3.29 6.47
N PHE A 286 -2.67 2.38 5.55
CA PHE A 286 -1.63 1.38 5.76
C PHE A 286 -0.27 2.00 6.15
N TYR A 287 0.20 3.02 5.41
CA TYR A 287 1.49 3.65 5.71
C TYR A 287 1.45 4.57 6.92
N ILE A 288 0.33 5.25 7.20
CA ILE A 288 0.12 5.98 8.46
C ILE A 288 0.31 5.05 9.65
N MET A 289 -0.31 3.87 9.60
CA MET A 289 -0.20 2.84 10.63
C MET A 289 1.24 2.34 10.80
N LEU A 290 1.95 2.07 9.70
CA LEU A 290 3.36 1.68 9.76
C LEU A 290 4.25 2.75 10.42
N SER A 291 4.02 4.02 10.12
CA SER A 291 4.72 5.15 10.76
C SER A 291 4.26 5.44 12.20
N GLY A 292 3.10 4.94 12.62
CA GLY A 292 2.58 5.11 13.97
C GLY A 292 1.55 6.22 14.10
N ILE A 293 0.53 5.92 14.93
CA ILE A 293 -0.60 6.80 15.26
C ILE A 293 -0.54 7.09 16.76
N ASN A 294 -0.83 8.33 17.17
CA ASN A 294 -0.84 8.73 18.57
C ASN A 294 -2.18 8.48 19.30
N ASN A 295 -3.29 8.38 18.57
CA ASN A 295 -4.64 8.14 19.08
C ASN A 295 -5.24 6.85 18.50
N PHE A 296 -4.52 5.74 18.58
CA PHE A 296 -4.97 4.49 17.98
C PHE A 296 -6.31 3.98 18.56
N ALA A 297 -6.65 4.32 19.81
CA ALA A 297 -7.96 4.01 20.38
C ALA A 297 -9.14 4.61 19.56
N ASP A 298 -8.97 5.81 18.99
CA ASP A 298 -9.99 6.41 18.11
C ASP A 298 -10.12 5.66 16.78
N PHE A 299 -8.99 5.16 16.26
CA PHE A 299 -8.98 4.29 15.09
C PHE A 299 -9.81 3.03 15.37
N GLU A 300 -9.56 2.34 16.48
CA GLU A 300 -10.30 1.11 16.82
C GLU A 300 -11.80 1.33 16.92
N LYS A 301 -12.20 2.38 17.66
CA LYS A 301 -13.60 2.77 17.81
C LYS A 301 -14.29 2.96 16.46
N GLN A 302 -13.56 3.40 15.44
CA GLN A 302 -14.09 3.61 14.10
C GLN A 302 -14.27 2.32 13.29
N PHE A 303 -13.51 1.26 13.60
CA PHE A 303 -13.60 -0.06 12.98
C PHE A 303 -14.38 -1.07 13.84
N GLU A 304 -14.98 -0.63 14.94
CA GLU A 304 -16.00 -1.37 15.68
C GLU A 304 -17.39 -1.24 15.04
N GLY A 305 -18.31 -2.11 15.45
CA GLY A 305 -19.68 -2.08 14.94
C GLY A 305 -19.72 -2.22 13.42
N ILE A 306 -20.57 -1.43 12.75
CA ILE A 306 -20.68 -1.43 11.29
C ILE A 306 -19.34 -1.10 10.57
N GLY A 307 -18.40 -0.47 11.27
CA GLY A 307 -17.05 -0.14 10.80
C GLY A 307 -16.22 -1.37 10.42
N VAL A 308 -16.50 -2.54 11.01
CA VAL A 308 -15.86 -3.82 10.65
C VAL A 308 -15.98 -4.12 9.15
N SER A 309 -17.07 -3.66 8.52
CA SER A 309 -17.29 -3.83 7.07
C SER A 309 -16.16 -3.23 6.23
N TYR A 310 -15.51 -2.16 6.71
CA TYR A 310 -14.40 -1.51 6.00
C TYR A 310 -13.12 -2.35 6.01
N LEU A 311 -12.99 -3.35 6.90
CA LEU A 311 -11.86 -4.27 6.94
C LEU A 311 -11.86 -5.24 5.74
N HIS A 312 -12.94 -5.30 4.96
CA HIS A 312 -12.99 -6.02 3.67
C HIS A 312 -12.50 -5.26 2.46
N VAL A 313 -11.88 -4.10 2.65
CA VAL A 313 -11.30 -3.33 1.55
C VAL A 313 -10.31 -4.14 0.69
N ASP A 314 -9.82 -5.27 1.23
CA ASP A 314 -9.09 -6.37 0.58
C ASP A 314 -9.69 -6.88 -0.76
N ILE A 315 -11.01 -6.78 -0.94
CA ILE A 315 -11.72 -7.23 -2.16
C ILE A 315 -11.75 -6.17 -3.27
N ILE A 316 -11.49 -4.90 -2.98
CA ILE A 316 -11.57 -3.81 -3.99
C ILE A 316 -10.61 -4.06 -5.16
N VAL A 317 -9.44 -4.65 -4.88
CA VAL A 317 -8.44 -5.02 -5.90
C VAL A 317 -8.96 -6.07 -6.88
N ASP A 318 -9.95 -6.89 -6.49
CA ASP A 318 -10.54 -7.91 -7.36
C ASP A 318 -11.24 -7.29 -8.58
N THR A 319 -11.69 -6.04 -8.49
CA THR A 319 -12.20 -5.26 -9.62
C THR A 319 -11.16 -5.16 -10.75
N PHE A 320 -9.87 -4.96 -10.43
CA PHE A 320 -8.82 -4.94 -11.45
C PHE A 320 -8.60 -6.30 -12.08
N PHE A 321 -8.62 -7.39 -11.30
CA PHE A 321 -8.51 -8.75 -11.84
C PHE A 321 -9.68 -9.08 -12.77
N THR A 322 -10.91 -8.70 -12.42
CA THR A 322 -12.08 -8.88 -13.28
C THR A 322 -11.97 -8.11 -14.60
N MET A 323 -11.58 -6.83 -14.55
CA MET A 323 -11.37 -6.04 -15.77
C MET A 323 -10.22 -6.58 -16.62
N SER A 324 -9.15 -7.05 -15.98
CA SER A 324 -7.99 -7.67 -16.62
C SER A 324 -8.38 -8.92 -17.42
N GLY A 325 -9.16 -9.83 -16.81
CA GLY A 325 -9.67 -11.03 -17.49
C GLY A 325 -10.61 -10.72 -18.65
N LEU A 326 -11.50 -9.73 -18.49
CA LEU A 326 -12.43 -9.27 -19.51
C LEU A 326 -11.69 -8.75 -20.75
N LEU A 327 -10.76 -7.82 -20.55
CA LEU A 327 -9.98 -7.22 -21.64
C LEU A 327 -9.07 -8.25 -22.32
N HIS A 328 -8.50 -9.19 -21.55
CA HIS A 328 -7.66 -10.26 -22.07
C HIS A 328 -8.44 -11.16 -23.02
N MET A 329 -9.63 -11.62 -22.63
CA MET A 329 -10.46 -12.49 -23.47
C MET A 329 -10.96 -11.78 -24.74
N ARG A 330 -11.38 -10.51 -24.63
CA ARG A 330 -11.74 -9.69 -25.82
C ARG A 330 -10.56 -9.55 -26.78
N GLY A 331 -9.35 -9.35 -26.26
CA GLY A 331 -8.13 -9.27 -27.07
C GLY A 331 -7.84 -10.57 -27.83
N LEU A 332 -7.94 -11.72 -27.13
CA LEU A 332 -7.71 -13.05 -27.71
C LEU A 332 -8.71 -13.43 -28.80
N MET A 333 -9.98 -13.05 -28.64
CA MET A 333 -11.03 -13.37 -29.61
C MET A 333 -11.15 -12.35 -30.76
N GLY A 334 -10.57 -11.16 -30.62
CA GLY A 334 -10.73 -10.08 -31.60
C GLY A 334 -9.96 -10.30 -32.91
N ARG A 335 -8.79 -10.94 -32.89
CA ARG A 335 -7.97 -11.29 -34.07
C ARG A 335 -7.26 -12.62 -33.83
N GLN A 336 -7.01 -13.40 -34.88
CA GLN A 336 -6.08 -14.53 -34.78
C GLN A 336 -4.69 -13.98 -34.45
N GLN A 337 -4.27 -14.14 -33.20
CA GLN A 337 -2.96 -13.72 -32.72
C GLN A 337 -2.20 -14.93 -32.19
N ASN A 338 -0.88 -14.92 -32.40
CA ASN A 338 0.01 -15.87 -31.75
C ASN A 338 -0.12 -15.70 -30.23
N LEU A 339 -0.49 -16.78 -29.52
CA LEU A 339 -0.70 -16.76 -28.07
C LEU A 339 0.54 -16.25 -27.33
N PHE A 340 1.72 -16.70 -27.76
CA PHE A 340 3.00 -16.21 -27.24
C PHE A 340 3.18 -14.69 -27.45
N GLY A 341 2.79 -14.17 -28.62
CA GLY A 341 2.86 -12.74 -28.90
C GLY A 341 1.98 -11.92 -27.96
N VAL A 342 0.77 -12.40 -27.64
CA VAL A 342 -0.13 -11.74 -26.69
C VAL A 342 0.50 -11.69 -25.29
N LEU A 343 1.05 -12.81 -24.81
CA LEU A 343 1.75 -12.88 -23.52
C LEU A 343 2.96 -11.96 -23.49
N TRP A 344 3.79 -11.99 -24.54
CA TRP A 344 4.98 -11.16 -24.66
C TRP A 344 4.65 -9.67 -24.65
N LYS A 345 3.65 -9.25 -25.43
CA LYS A 345 3.20 -7.86 -25.47
C LYS A 345 2.71 -7.39 -24.11
N ARG A 346 2.02 -8.26 -23.36
CA ARG A 346 1.57 -7.94 -22.00
C ARG A 346 2.74 -7.83 -21.03
N TYR A 347 3.70 -8.76 -21.09
CA TYR A 347 4.90 -8.73 -20.27
C TYR A 347 5.66 -7.40 -20.45
N ILE A 348 5.92 -7.00 -21.70
CA ILE A 348 6.62 -5.73 -22.00
C ILE A 348 5.83 -4.51 -21.52
N ARG A 349 4.50 -4.54 -21.61
CA ARG A 349 3.66 -3.46 -21.08
C ARG A 349 3.80 -3.31 -19.56
N LEU A 350 3.83 -4.42 -18.82
CA LEU A 350 3.88 -4.40 -17.36
C LEU A 350 5.30 -4.13 -16.84
N ILE A 351 6.33 -4.70 -17.49
CA ILE A 351 7.70 -4.65 -16.98
C ILE A 351 8.29 -3.23 -16.97
N GLY A 352 7.88 -2.34 -17.89
CA GLY A 352 8.43 -0.99 -17.99
C GLY A 352 8.24 -0.17 -16.70
N PRO A 353 6.99 0.17 -16.33
CA PRO A 353 6.69 0.81 -15.05
C PRO A 353 7.22 0.04 -13.84
N PHE A 354 7.12 -1.28 -13.86
CA PHE A 354 7.55 -2.10 -12.74
C PHE A 354 9.06 -2.04 -12.50
N ALA A 355 9.87 -2.03 -13.56
CA ALA A 355 11.32 -1.90 -13.47
C ALA A 355 11.75 -0.55 -12.89
N VAL A 356 11.07 0.54 -13.26
CA VAL A 356 11.34 1.87 -12.68
C VAL A 356 11.14 1.86 -11.17
N VAL A 357 10.04 1.28 -10.69
CA VAL A 357 9.75 1.17 -9.26
C VAL A 357 10.76 0.28 -8.54
N VAL A 358 11.06 -0.91 -9.09
CA VAL A 358 12.03 -1.85 -8.49
C VAL A 358 13.41 -1.19 -8.39
N PHE A 359 13.91 -0.57 -9.46
CA PHE A 359 15.22 0.11 -9.41
C PHE A 359 15.24 1.34 -8.50
N TYR A 360 14.14 2.10 -8.43
CA TYR A 360 14.02 3.19 -7.46
C TYR A 360 14.12 2.64 -6.03
N LEU A 361 13.37 1.58 -5.71
CA LEU A 361 13.40 0.96 -4.38
C LEU A 361 14.79 0.41 -4.06
N THR A 362 15.46 -0.24 -5.00
CA THR A 362 16.80 -0.81 -4.78
C THR A 362 17.90 0.25 -4.65
N PHE A 363 17.92 1.27 -5.51
CA PHE A 363 19.10 2.13 -5.66
C PHE A 363 18.91 3.57 -5.20
N VAL A 364 17.67 4.09 -5.10
CA VAL A 364 17.40 5.52 -4.87
C VAL A 364 16.72 5.77 -3.52
N SER A 365 15.84 4.87 -3.09
CA SER A 365 15.00 5.03 -1.89
C SER A 365 15.78 5.41 -0.62
N LYS A 366 16.96 4.78 -0.40
CA LYS A 366 17.85 5.02 0.75
C LYS A 366 18.48 6.42 0.79
N HIS A 367 18.56 7.10 -0.36
CA HIS A 367 19.23 8.41 -0.47
C HIS A 367 18.23 9.57 -0.56
N TRP A 368 17.03 9.31 -1.08
CA TRP A 368 16.03 10.34 -1.33
C TRP A 368 15.27 10.75 -0.05
N ASN A 369 15.49 10.05 1.05
CA ASN A 369 14.65 10.10 2.24
C ASN A 369 15.45 10.13 3.54
N SER A 370 15.06 11.02 4.46
CA SER A 370 15.48 11.01 5.85
C SER A 370 14.25 11.14 6.72
N GLY A 371 14.18 10.39 7.81
CA GLY A 371 13.12 10.52 8.80
C GLY A 371 12.93 9.28 9.64
N PRO A 372 12.39 9.46 10.87
CA PRO A 372 12.23 8.40 11.86
C PRO A 372 11.30 7.26 11.44
N GLY A 373 10.42 7.45 10.45
CA GLY A 373 9.59 6.38 9.88
C GLY A 373 10.32 5.47 8.89
N TRP A 374 11.47 5.90 8.35
CA TRP A 374 12.25 5.10 7.39
C TRP A 374 13.03 3.95 8.05
N TYR A 375 13.17 4.00 9.37
CA TYR A 375 13.86 3.00 10.15
C TYR A 375 12.94 1.78 10.35
N ASN A 376 13.47 0.58 10.11
CA ASN A 376 12.78 -0.72 10.04
C ASN A 376 12.04 -1.05 8.73
N LEU A 377 12.28 -0.34 7.61
CA LEU A 377 11.77 -0.79 6.31
C LEU A 377 12.65 -1.86 5.68
N GLU A 378 12.31 -3.10 6.00
CA GLU A 378 12.87 -4.31 5.37
C GLU A 378 12.62 -4.36 3.84
N GLU A 379 11.67 -3.58 3.33
CA GLU A 379 11.32 -3.55 1.90
C GLU A 379 12.54 -3.32 1.01
N THR A 380 13.42 -2.42 1.43
CA THR A 380 14.60 -2.06 0.64
C THR A 380 15.59 -3.21 0.57
N GLU A 381 15.87 -3.86 1.70
CA GLU A 381 16.81 -4.99 1.81
C GLU A 381 16.29 -6.23 1.07
N VAL A 382 15.00 -6.53 1.22
CA VAL A 382 14.33 -7.59 0.47
C VAL A 382 14.42 -7.33 -1.03
N CYS A 383 14.20 -6.08 -1.46
CA CYS A 383 14.28 -5.74 -2.87
C CYS A 383 15.71 -5.85 -3.42
N GLU A 384 16.73 -5.39 -2.69
CA GLU A 384 18.15 -5.58 -3.05
C GLU A 384 18.51 -7.05 -3.28
N LYS A 385 17.92 -7.96 -2.51
CA LYS A 385 18.17 -9.40 -2.62
C LYS A 385 17.38 -10.08 -3.75
N TYR A 386 16.14 -9.64 -4.02
CA TYR A 386 15.19 -10.36 -4.88
C TYR A 386 14.68 -9.57 -6.09
N TRP A 387 15.25 -8.40 -6.42
CA TRP A 387 14.80 -7.56 -7.54
C TRP A 387 14.69 -8.33 -8.87
N LEU A 388 15.66 -9.20 -9.20
CA LEU A 388 15.64 -9.95 -10.45
C LEU A 388 14.45 -10.93 -10.53
N ARG A 389 14.13 -11.61 -9.42
CA ARG A 389 12.97 -12.52 -9.35
C ARG A 389 11.65 -11.76 -9.49
N ASN A 390 11.59 -10.54 -8.93
CA ASN A 390 10.45 -9.66 -9.08
C ASN A 390 10.28 -9.25 -10.55
N LEU A 391 11.34 -8.77 -11.22
CA LEU A 391 11.30 -8.40 -12.65
C LEU A 391 10.90 -9.56 -13.57
N LEU A 392 11.32 -10.78 -13.27
CA LEU A 392 10.89 -11.97 -14.01
C LEU A 392 9.41 -12.34 -13.77
N MET A 393 8.72 -11.66 -12.85
CA MET A 393 7.32 -11.87 -12.46
C MET A 393 7.02 -13.31 -11.99
N VAL A 394 8.01 -14.00 -11.43
CA VAL A 394 7.86 -15.41 -10.98
C VAL A 394 7.36 -15.51 -9.55
N ASN A 395 7.67 -14.51 -8.72
CA ASN A 395 7.42 -14.55 -7.29
C ASN A 395 6.05 -13.95 -6.92
N PHE A 396 5.22 -14.71 -6.21
CA PHE A 396 3.94 -14.24 -5.64
C PHE A 396 3.92 -14.27 -4.10
N ASP A 397 5.02 -14.70 -3.47
CA ASP A 397 5.22 -14.67 -2.02
C ASP A 397 5.54 -13.23 -1.58
N ILE A 398 4.82 -12.73 -0.58
CA ILE A 398 5.02 -11.36 -0.10
C ILE A 398 6.40 -11.22 0.56
N LYS A 399 6.94 -12.27 1.19
CA LYS A 399 8.26 -12.25 1.85
C LYS A 399 9.38 -11.92 0.88
N LEU A 400 9.20 -12.32 -0.37
CA LEU A 400 10.17 -12.15 -1.45
C LEU A 400 9.83 -10.96 -2.38
N SER A 401 8.70 -10.28 -2.12
CA SER A 401 8.24 -9.14 -2.92
C SER A 401 8.94 -7.85 -2.48
N CYS A 402 9.39 -7.03 -3.44
CA CYS A 402 10.07 -5.75 -3.15
C CYS A 402 9.24 -4.84 -2.25
N GLN A 403 7.93 -4.79 -2.45
CA GLN A 403 7.02 -3.93 -1.67
C GLN A 403 5.68 -4.63 -1.43
N ALA A 404 4.91 -4.17 -0.42
CA ALA A 404 3.59 -4.73 -0.10
C ALA A 404 2.59 -4.76 -1.28
N ILE A 405 2.80 -3.92 -2.30
CA ILE A 405 1.91 -3.77 -3.46
C ILE A 405 2.40 -4.57 -4.68
N THR A 406 3.69 -4.90 -4.76
CA THR A 406 4.30 -5.43 -6.01
C THR A 406 3.83 -6.83 -6.37
N TRP A 407 3.25 -7.60 -5.44
CA TRP A 407 2.71 -8.95 -5.68
C TRP A 407 1.60 -9.00 -6.75
N TYR A 408 0.88 -7.89 -6.96
CA TYR A 408 -0.23 -7.84 -7.92
C TYR A 408 0.24 -8.09 -9.35
N VAL A 409 1.40 -7.56 -9.74
CA VAL A 409 1.95 -7.66 -11.11
C VAL A 409 2.21 -9.13 -11.52
N PRO A 410 2.99 -9.92 -10.76
CA PRO A 410 3.18 -11.34 -11.07
C PRO A 410 1.89 -12.14 -10.96
N CYS A 411 1.03 -11.83 -10.00
CA CYS A 411 -0.28 -12.48 -9.86
C CYS A 411 -1.16 -12.28 -11.12
N ASP A 412 -1.28 -11.05 -11.59
CA ASP A 412 -2.02 -10.69 -12.80
C ASP A 412 -1.41 -11.31 -14.07
N TYR A 413 -0.07 -11.39 -14.15
CA TYR A 413 0.60 -12.05 -15.27
C TYR A 413 0.33 -13.56 -15.31
N HIS A 414 0.45 -14.26 -14.17
CA HIS A 414 0.08 -15.68 -14.02
C HIS A 414 -1.40 -15.93 -14.37
N LEU A 415 -2.27 -15.04 -13.88
CA LEU A 415 -3.59 -14.65 -14.41
C LEU A 415 -3.77 -14.94 -15.90
N THR A 416 -3.04 -14.16 -16.67
CA THR A 416 -3.12 -14.18 -18.12
C THR A 416 -2.51 -15.40 -18.77
N ILE A 417 -1.44 -15.98 -18.22
CA ILE A 417 -0.93 -17.26 -18.72
C ILE A 417 -2.03 -18.31 -18.63
N LEU A 418 -2.68 -18.43 -17.46
CA LEU A 418 -3.80 -19.35 -17.24
C LEU A 418 -4.98 -19.08 -18.18
N GLY A 419 -5.40 -17.81 -18.31
CA GLY A 419 -6.48 -17.43 -19.24
C GLY A 419 -6.16 -17.75 -20.71
N THR A 420 -4.90 -17.61 -21.11
CA THR A 420 -4.43 -17.93 -22.48
C THR A 420 -4.41 -19.45 -22.71
N LEU A 421 -4.03 -20.25 -21.71
CA LEU A 421 -4.09 -21.71 -21.78
C LEU A 421 -5.53 -22.22 -21.90
N ILE A 422 -6.47 -21.64 -21.15
CA ILE A 422 -7.90 -21.95 -21.27
C ILE A 422 -8.39 -21.67 -22.70
N PHE A 423 -8.00 -20.53 -23.27
CA PHE A 423 -8.33 -20.18 -24.64
C PHE A 423 -7.69 -21.12 -25.67
N TYR A 424 -6.46 -21.58 -25.44
CA TYR A 424 -5.80 -22.59 -26.28
C TYR A 424 -6.61 -23.90 -26.32
N PHE A 425 -7.05 -24.41 -25.16
CA PHE A 425 -7.90 -25.60 -25.12
C PHE A 425 -9.25 -25.38 -25.79
N TYR A 426 -9.83 -24.18 -25.64
CA TYR A 426 -11.06 -23.78 -26.32
C TYR A 426 -10.91 -23.80 -27.86
N GLN A 427 -9.79 -23.31 -28.39
CA GLN A 427 -9.50 -23.36 -29.83
C GLN A 427 -9.38 -24.80 -30.33
N LYS A 428 -8.73 -25.68 -29.56
CA LYS A 428 -8.56 -27.09 -29.96
C LYS A 428 -9.89 -27.85 -29.92
N LYS A 429 -10.64 -27.74 -28.82
CA LYS A 429 -11.97 -28.35 -28.66
C LYS A 429 -12.82 -27.49 -27.72
N ARG A 430 -13.93 -26.93 -28.22
CA ARG A 430 -14.84 -26.07 -27.43
C ARG A 430 -15.30 -26.70 -26.11
N LYS A 431 -15.71 -27.98 -26.14
CA LYS A 431 -16.13 -28.72 -24.93
C LYS A 431 -15.01 -28.79 -23.89
N LEU A 432 -13.78 -29.09 -24.33
CA LEU A 432 -12.61 -29.14 -23.44
C LEU A 432 -12.33 -27.77 -22.82
N GLY A 433 -12.38 -26.69 -23.61
CA GLY A 433 -12.20 -25.33 -23.10
C GLY A 433 -13.21 -24.97 -21.99
N TYR A 434 -14.49 -25.30 -22.18
CA TYR A 434 -15.51 -25.07 -21.15
C TYR A 434 -15.29 -25.93 -19.90
N THR A 435 -14.97 -27.22 -20.06
CA THR A 435 -14.69 -28.11 -18.93
C THR A 435 -13.49 -27.62 -18.12
N VAL A 436 -12.39 -27.22 -18.79
CA VAL A 436 -11.21 -26.66 -18.12
C VAL A 436 -11.55 -25.34 -17.43
N PHE A 437 -12.30 -24.44 -18.07
CA PHE A 437 -12.74 -23.19 -17.46
C PHE A 437 -13.52 -23.41 -16.16
N VAL A 438 -14.54 -24.29 -16.19
CA VAL A 438 -15.36 -24.60 -15.01
C VAL A 438 -14.52 -25.26 -13.93
N ALA A 439 -13.66 -26.22 -14.28
CA ALA A 439 -12.78 -26.88 -13.32
C ALA A 439 -11.84 -25.89 -12.62
N VAL A 440 -11.19 -25.01 -13.37
CA VAL A 440 -10.27 -23.99 -12.82
C VAL A 440 -11.03 -22.97 -11.96
N LEU A 441 -12.25 -22.57 -12.38
CA LEU A 441 -13.09 -21.68 -11.59
C LEU A 441 -13.45 -22.31 -10.23
N LEU A 442 -13.89 -23.56 -10.23
CA LEU A 442 -14.21 -24.28 -8.99
C LEU A 442 -12.96 -24.44 -8.10
N LEU A 443 -11.81 -24.80 -8.67
CA LEU A 443 -10.55 -24.89 -7.92
C LEU A 443 -10.16 -23.55 -7.28
N SER A 444 -10.33 -22.43 -7.99
CA SER A 444 -10.03 -21.10 -7.45
C SER A 444 -10.93 -20.67 -6.29
N MET A 445 -12.07 -21.33 -6.09
CA MET A 445 -12.97 -21.13 -4.94
C MET A 445 -12.68 -22.15 -3.82
N ILE A 446 -12.46 -23.42 -4.19
CA ILE A 446 -12.27 -24.53 -3.25
C ILE A 446 -10.93 -24.43 -2.54
N ILE A 447 -9.84 -24.10 -3.25
CA ILE A 447 -8.49 -24.00 -2.63
C ILE A 447 -8.47 -23.02 -1.45
N PRO A 448 -8.88 -21.74 -1.60
CA PRO A 448 -8.88 -20.82 -0.47
C PRO A 448 -9.87 -21.21 0.62
N ALA A 449 -11.01 -21.83 0.29
CA ALA A 449 -11.95 -22.34 1.29
C ALA A 449 -11.33 -23.48 2.13
N VAL A 450 -10.71 -24.47 1.49
CA VAL A 450 -10.06 -25.60 2.17
C VAL A 450 -8.89 -25.12 3.03
N LEU A 451 -8.06 -24.21 2.52
CA LEU A 451 -6.96 -23.63 3.30
C LEU A 451 -7.48 -22.87 4.52
N THR A 452 -8.58 -22.13 4.38
CA THR A 452 -9.21 -21.41 5.50
C THR A 452 -9.73 -22.37 6.56
N TYR A 453 -10.38 -23.47 6.16
CA TYR A 453 -10.91 -24.48 7.07
C TYR A 453 -9.77 -25.25 7.79
N TRP A 454 -8.77 -25.75 7.04
CA TRP A 454 -7.71 -26.58 7.62
C TRP A 454 -6.74 -25.79 8.50
N LEU A 455 -6.45 -24.55 8.15
CA LEU A 455 -5.52 -23.71 8.91
C LEU A 455 -6.23 -22.80 9.92
N ASN A 456 -7.56 -22.95 10.07
CA ASN A 456 -8.41 -22.12 10.94
C ASN A 456 -8.16 -20.61 10.75
N PHE A 457 -8.10 -20.17 9.50
CA PHE A 457 -7.93 -18.75 9.20
C PHE A 457 -9.22 -17.95 9.43
N GLN A 458 -9.06 -16.68 9.75
CA GLN A 458 -10.16 -15.75 9.94
C GLN A 458 -10.88 -15.44 8.62
N ALA A 459 -12.20 -15.26 8.69
CA ALA A 459 -13.04 -14.93 7.53
C ALA A 459 -12.67 -13.56 6.91
N VAL A 460 -12.23 -12.63 7.75
CA VAL A 460 -11.82 -11.28 7.40
C VAL A 460 -10.33 -11.14 7.69
N ILE A 461 -9.56 -10.89 6.62
CA ILE A 461 -8.08 -10.92 6.68
C ILE A 461 -7.52 -9.78 7.54
N LEU A 462 -8.25 -8.67 7.65
CA LEU A 462 -7.81 -7.46 8.33
C LEU A 462 -8.47 -7.26 9.70
N LEU A 463 -9.07 -8.29 10.30
CA LEU A 463 -9.63 -8.21 11.66
C LEU A 463 -8.55 -7.87 12.69
N ASP A 464 -7.44 -8.61 12.67
CA ASP A 464 -6.27 -8.31 13.50
C ASP A 464 -5.41 -7.24 12.82
N PHE A 465 -6.00 -6.07 12.56
CA PHE A 465 -5.44 -5.06 11.67
C PHE A 465 -3.99 -4.72 12.01
N GLY A 466 -3.66 -4.45 13.28
CA GLY A 466 -2.29 -4.05 13.59
C GLY A 466 -1.27 -5.18 13.60
N LYS A 467 -1.62 -6.39 14.05
CA LYS A 467 -0.74 -7.56 13.90
C LYS A 467 -0.42 -7.81 12.42
N HIS A 468 -1.44 -7.69 11.57
CA HIS A 468 -1.36 -7.98 10.16
C HIS A 468 -0.73 -6.85 9.33
N ILE A 469 -0.80 -5.59 9.75
CA ILE A 469 -0.11 -4.49 9.07
C ILE A 469 1.35 -4.39 9.51
N MET A 470 1.64 -4.48 10.82
CA MET A 470 3.00 -4.31 11.34
C MET A 470 3.93 -5.46 10.92
N ASN A 471 3.40 -6.69 10.84
CA ASN A 471 4.14 -7.89 10.44
C ASN A 471 3.51 -8.56 9.21
N TYR A 472 3.11 -7.75 8.22
CA TYR A 472 2.41 -8.25 7.03
C TYR A 472 3.21 -9.30 6.24
N ARG A 473 4.55 -9.22 6.29
CA ARG A 473 5.44 -10.16 5.59
C ARG A 473 5.42 -11.56 6.18
N ASP A 474 5.33 -11.66 7.51
CA ASP A 474 5.33 -12.93 8.23
C ASP A 474 3.94 -13.53 8.47
N THR A 475 2.91 -12.75 8.20
CA THR A 475 1.52 -13.19 8.33
C THR A 475 1.19 -14.27 7.28
N TRP A 476 0.76 -15.44 7.75
CA TRP A 476 0.42 -16.57 6.87
C TRP A 476 -0.81 -16.29 6.00
N GLN A 477 -1.82 -15.60 6.54
CA GLN A 477 -3.04 -15.24 5.79
C GLN A 477 -2.69 -14.48 4.50
N PHE A 478 -1.73 -13.53 4.55
CA PHE A 478 -1.31 -12.80 3.37
C PHE A 478 -0.70 -13.74 2.31
N ASN A 479 0.15 -14.67 2.74
CA ASN A 479 0.91 -15.56 1.87
C ASN A 479 0.10 -16.74 1.29
N TYR A 480 -0.94 -17.20 1.97
CA TYR A 480 -1.73 -18.36 1.53
C TYR A 480 -3.10 -18.00 0.95
N ILE A 481 -3.77 -16.95 1.45
CA ILE A 481 -5.15 -16.63 1.02
C ILE A 481 -5.31 -15.26 0.36
N TYR A 482 -4.36 -14.33 0.51
CA TYR A 482 -4.46 -12.99 -0.07
C TYR A 482 -3.69 -12.80 -1.39
N THR A 483 -2.36 -13.00 -1.42
CA THR A 483 -1.51 -12.71 -2.58
C THR A 483 -1.46 -13.80 -3.67
N PRO A 484 -1.64 -15.11 -3.38
CA PRO A 484 -1.46 -16.12 -4.41
C PRO A 484 -2.48 -16.04 -5.54
N PHE A 485 -2.03 -16.35 -6.76
CA PHE A 485 -2.87 -16.30 -7.95
C PHE A 485 -4.08 -17.23 -7.85
N TYR A 486 -3.95 -18.41 -7.22
CA TYR A 486 -5.08 -19.34 -7.08
C TYR A 486 -6.23 -18.75 -6.26
N SER A 487 -5.94 -17.94 -5.25
CA SER A 487 -6.93 -17.26 -4.41
C SER A 487 -7.59 -16.06 -5.11
N ARG A 488 -6.96 -15.55 -6.17
CA ARG A 488 -7.45 -14.43 -7.01
C ARG A 488 -7.96 -14.88 -8.38
N GLY A 489 -8.00 -16.19 -8.62
CA GLY A 489 -8.41 -16.74 -9.90
C GLY A 489 -9.87 -16.50 -10.23
N SER A 490 -10.77 -16.63 -9.24
CA SER A 490 -12.21 -16.50 -9.46
C SER A 490 -12.64 -15.14 -10.04
N PRO A 491 -12.22 -13.96 -9.52
CA PRO A 491 -12.60 -12.68 -10.11
C PRO A 491 -12.07 -12.49 -11.53
N TYR A 492 -10.85 -12.99 -11.82
CA TYR A 492 -10.28 -12.94 -13.16
C TYR A 492 -11.06 -13.80 -14.16
N LEU A 493 -11.45 -15.01 -13.76
CA LEU A 493 -12.20 -15.95 -14.60
C LEU A 493 -13.64 -15.47 -14.87
N VAL A 494 -14.30 -14.82 -13.90
CA VAL A 494 -15.57 -14.11 -14.13
C VAL A 494 -15.39 -13.00 -15.16
N GLY A 495 -14.26 -12.29 -15.10
CA GLY A 495 -13.83 -11.36 -16.13
C GLY A 495 -13.75 -12.01 -17.51
N ILE A 496 -13.06 -13.16 -17.64
CA ILE A 496 -12.97 -13.92 -18.90
C ILE A 496 -14.37 -14.25 -19.44
N ALA A 497 -15.28 -14.74 -18.58
CA ALA A 497 -16.64 -15.08 -18.98
C ALA A 497 -17.37 -13.86 -19.55
N MET A 498 -17.26 -12.70 -18.89
CA MET A 498 -17.84 -11.45 -19.39
C MET A 498 -17.17 -10.97 -20.69
N GLY A 499 -15.85 -11.14 -20.83
CA GLY A 499 -15.11 -10.83 -22.05
C GLY A 499 -15.54 -11.71 -23.23
N TYR A 500 -15.79 -13.00 -22.97
CA TYR A 500 -16.36 -13.94 -23.95
C TYR A 500 -17.77 -13.49 -24.40
N LEU A 501 -18.66 -13.21 -23.44
CA LEU A 501 -20.02 -12.74 -23.73
C LEU A 501 -20.03 -11.46 -24.55
N THR A 502 -19.20 -10.47 -24.18
CA THR A 502 -19.12 -9.19 -24.90
C THR A 502 -18.45 -9.27 -26.27
N THR A 503 -17.78 -10.37 -26.58
CA THR A 503 -17.23 -10.60 -27.92
C THR A 503 -18.25 -11.28 -28.84
N ILE A 504 -19.11 -12.15 -28.28
CA ILE A 504 -20.20 -12.80 -29.01
C ILE A 504 -21.35 -11.83 -29.25
N TYR A 505 -21.84 -11.21 -28.17
CA TYR A 505 -22.89 -10.20 -28.22
C TYR A 505 -22.23 -8.84 -28.28
N LYS A 506 -21.81 -8.42 -29.48
CA LYS A 506 -21.12 -7.14 -29.64
C LYS A 506 -22.01 -6.00 -29.13
N PRO A 507 -21.53 -5.15 -28.20
CA PRO A 507 -22.34 -4.05 -27.66
C PRO A 507 -22.87 -3.09 -28.72
N ALA A 508 -22.19 -2.95 -29.86
CA ALA A 508 -22.67 -2.14 -30.98
C ALA A 508 -23.99 -2.66 -31.57
N ASP A 509 -24.16 -3.99 -31.63
CA ASP A 509 -25.31 -4.64 -32.27
C ASP A 509 -26.45 -4.88 -31.26
N TYR A 510 -26.12 -5.02 -29.97
CA TYR A 510 -27.06 -5.37 -28.89
C TYR A 510 -27.29 -4.22 -27.88
N ARG A 511 -27.02 -2.98 -28.27
CA ARG A 511 -27.18 -1.83 -27.38
C ARG A 511 -28.67 -1.60 -27.07
N LYS A 512 -28.98 -1.32 -25.80
CA LYS A 512 -30.36 -1.13 -25.29
C LYS A 512 -31.28 -2.35 -25.47
N CYS A 513 -30.70 -3.55 -25.62
CA CYS A 513 -31.47 -4.79 -25.69
C CYS A 513 -32.22 -5.07 -24.36
N VAL A 514 -31.66 -4.63 -23.23
CA VAL A 514 -32.29 -4.78 -21.91
C VAL A 514 -33.17 -3.55 -21.63
N PRO A 515 -34.47 -3.73 -21.26
CA PRO A 515 -35.33 -2.62 -20.90
C PRO A 515 -34.78 -1.81 -19.73
N LYS A 516 -35.10 -0.51 -19.69
CA LYS A 516 -34.61 0.43 -18.66
C LYS A 516 -34.90 -0.05 -17.24
N THR A 517 -36.11 -0.53 -16.96
CA THR A 517 -36.53 -1.03 -15.63
C THR A 517 -35.65 -2.18 -15.16
N TRP A 518 -35.46 -3.20 -16.01
CA TRP A 518 -34.60 -4.34 -15.71
C TRP A 518 -33.13 -3.96 -15.57
N SER A 519 -32.67 -2.98 -16.36
CA SER A 519 -31.29 -2.46 -16.26
C SER A 519 -31.04 -1.79 -14.90
N ILE A 520 -32.00 -0.99 -14.42
CA ILE A 520 -31.93 -0.32 -13.12
C ILE A 520 -31.98 -1.34 -11.99
N ILE A 521 -32.92 -2.30 -12.04
CA ILE A 521 -33.05 -3.36 -11.02
C ILE A 521 -31.76 -4.18 -10.95
N ALA A 522 -31.23 -4.65 -12.09
CA ALA A 522 -30.00 -5.43 -12.13
C ALA A 522 -28.79 -4.65 -11.60
N THR A 523 -28.71 -3.34 -11.89
CA THR A 523 -27.65 -2.47 -11.36
C THR A 523 -27.82 -2.27 -9.86
N ALA A 524 -29.04 -2.06 -9.36
CA ALA A 524 -29.31 -1.94 -7.93
C ALA A 524 -28.98 -3.24 -7.18
N VAL A 525 -29.31 -4.40 -7.75
CA VAL A 525 -28.92 -5.72 -7.23
C VAL A 525 -27.40 -5.89 -7.23
N GLY A 526 -26.71 -5.43 -8.28
CA GLY A 526 -25.25 -5.43 -8.33
C GLY A 526 -24.62 -4.58 -7.22
N VAL A 527 -25.07 -3.34 -7.06
CA VAL A 527 -24.60 -2.44 -5.99
C VAL A 527 -24.93 -3.03 -4.61
N PHE A 528 -26.13 -3.57 -4.43
CA PHE A 528 -26.53 -4.24 -3.20
C PHE A 528 -25.62 -5.45 -2.90
N ALA A 529 -25.31 -6.29 -3.90
CA ALA A 529 -24.41 -7.42 -3.74
C ALA A 529 -22.99 -6.99 -3.33
N MET A 530 -22.47 -5.88 -3.88
CA MET A 530 -21.19 -5.29 -3.46
C MET A 530 -21.23 -4.84 -2.00
N MET A 531 -22.26 -4.07 -1.62
CA MET A 531 -22.44 -3.60 -0.24
C MET A 531 -22.63 -4.77 0.73
N PHE A 532 -23.44 -5.75 0.36
CA PHE A 532 -23.67 -6.96 1.13
C PHE A 532 -22.38 -7.75 1.36
N THR A 533 -21.54 -7.91 0.31
CA THR A 533 -20.25 -8.60 0.44
C THR A 533 -19.31 -7.90 1.43
N MET A 534 -19.36 -6.57 1.51
CA MET A 534 -18.60 -5.81 2.52
C MET A 534 -19.21 -5.94 3.92
N SER A 535 -20.53 -5.79 4.03
CA SER A 535 -21.23 -5.70 5.32
C SER A 535 -21.49 -7.04 6.01
N ILE A 536 -21.52 -8.15 5.27
CA ILE A 536 -21.75 -9.48 5.87
C ILE A 536 -20.69 -9.86 6.90
N ALA A 537 -19.48 -9.31 6.78
CA ALA A 537 -18.40 -9.54 7.72
C ALA A 537 -18.67 -8.99 9.10
N TYR A 538 -19.29 -7.83 9.19
CA TYR A 538 -19.75 -7.30 10.45
C TYR A 538 -20.69 -8.29 11.14
N ILE A 539 -21.65 -8.85 10.39
CA ILE A 539 -22.61 -9.83 10.91
C ILE A 539 -21.90 -11.11 11.36
N ILE A 540 -21.01 -11.64 10.52
CA ILE A 540 -20.23 -12.86 10.78
C ILE A 540 -19.38 -12.70 12.05
N VAL A 541 -18.69 -11.57 12.19
CA VAL A 541 -17.80 -11.29 13.33
C VAL A 541 -18.60 -11.11 14.61
N CYS A 542 -19.69 -10.32 14.59
CA CYS A 542 -20.50 -10.07 15.79
C CYS A 542 -21.24 -11.32 16.30
N ARG A 543 -21.69 -12.20 15.40
CA ARG A 543 -22.39 -13.43 15.80
C ARG A 543 -21.42 -14.51 16.31
N GLY A 544 -20.14 -14.40 15.98
CA GLY A 544 -19.24 -15.54 15.96
C GLY A 544 -19.55 -16.45 14.78
N TYR A 545 -18.52 -17.11 14.27
CA TYR A 545 -18.59 -17.97 13.10
C TYR A 545 -17.78 -19.25 13.34
N ASP A 546 -18.24 -20.35 12.76
CA ASP A 546 -17.46 -21.59 12.75
C ASP A 546 -16.45 -21.59 11.58
N PRO A 547 -15.41 -22.44 11.63
CA PRO A 547 -14.42 -22.51 10.56
C PRO A 547 -15.02 -22.83 9.19
N LEU A 548 -16.18 -23.51 9.14
CA LEU A 548 -16.86 -23.86 7.90
C LEU A 548 -17.53 -22.63 7.27
N GLU A 549 -18.23 -21.79 8.04
CA GLU A 549 -18.79 -20.52 7.57
C GLU A 549 -17.68 -19.60 7.04
N ALA A 550 -16.55 -19.51 7.75
CA ALA A 550 -15.38 -18.75 7.27
C ALA A 550 -14.86 -19.27 5.93
N ALA A 551 -14.74 -20.60 5.78
CA ALA A 551 -14.28 -21.23 4.56
C ALA A 551 -15.21 -20.96 3.37
N ILE A 552 -16.53 -21.13 3.57
CA ILE A 552 -17.54 -20.85 2.53
C ILE A 552 -17.49 -19.38 2.13
N PHE A 553 -17.42 -18.49 3.11
CA PHE A 553 -17.37 -17.05 2.86
C PHE A 553 -16.11 -16.63 2.10
N VAL A 554 -14.92 -17.06 2.54
CA VAL A 554 -13.65 -16.75 1.87
C VAL A 554 -13.61 -17.31 0.44
N GLY A 555 -14.16 -18.52 0.22
CA GLY A 555 -14.25 -19.13 -1.10
C GLY A 555 -15.21 -18.43 -2.06
N THR A 556 -16.23 -17.71 -1.55
CA THR A 556 -17.33 -17.15 -2.37
C THR A 556 -17.33 -15.62 -2.47
N LYS A 557 -16.78 -14.87 -1.51
CA LYS A 557 -16.84 -13.40 -1.50
C LYS A 557 -16.28 -12.74 -2.76
N ARG A 558 -15.17 -13.27 -3.30
CA ARG A 558 -14.48 -12.71 -4.47
C ARG A 558 -15.28 -12.92 -5.76
N ILE A 559 -15.89 -14.09 -5.92
CA ILE A 559 -16.73 -14.37 -7.10
C ILE A 559 -17.99 -13.51 -7.06
N LEU A 560 -18.61 -13.32 -5.89
CA LEU A 560 -19.78 -12.47 -5.71
C LEU A 560 -19.48 -11.00 -6.08
N TRP A 561 -18.38 -10.46 -5.57
CA TRP A 561 -17.91 -9.12 -5.92
C TRP A 561 -17.69 -8.95 -7.43
N SER A 562 -16.96 -9.88 -8.05
CA SER A 562 -16.68 -9.82 -9.49
C SER A 562 -17.93 -9.96 -10.36
N ALA A 563 -18.89 -10.80 -9.95
CA ALA A 563 -20.16 -10.96 -10.65
C ALA A 563 -20.99 -9.67 -10.58
N ALA A 564 -20.99 -9.00 -9.43
CA ALA A 564 -21.65 -7.71 -9.25
C ALA A 564 -21.03 -6.62 -10.15
N ILE A 565 -19.69 -6.54 -10.22
CA ILE A 565 -18.99 -5.62 -11.13
C ILE A 565 -19.31 -5.92 -12.59
N CYS A 566 -19.26 -7.20 -13.01
CA CYS A 566 -19.63 -7.61 -14.37
C CYS A 566 -21.09 -7.30 -14.70
N CYS A 567 -22.01 -7.42 -13.73
CA CYS A 567 -23.41 -7.03 -13.88
C CYS A 567 -23.51 -5.52 -14.18
N ILE A 568 -22.84 -4.67 -13.39
CA ILE A 568 -22.82 -3.21 -13.60
C ILE A 568 -22.25 -2.86 -14.98
N ILE A 569 -21.11 -3.47 -15.36
CA ILE A 569 -20.49 -3.27 -16.69
C ILE A 569 -21.46 -3.69 -17.79
N GLY A 570 -22.09 -4.86 -17.65
CA GLY A 570 -23.06 -5.38 -18.62
C GLY A 570 -24.28 -4.48 -18.79
N MET A 571 -24.86 -4.00 -17.69
CA MET A 571 -26.01 -3.09 -17.75
C MET A 571 -25.64 -1.72 -18.33
N CYS A 572 -24.41 -1.25 -18.14
CA CYS A 572 -23.92 -0.03 -18.79
C CYS A 572 -23.75 -0.19 -20.31
N GLU A 573 -23.38 -1.37 -20.80
CA GLU A 573 -23.13 -1.63 -22.23
C GLU A 573 -24.39 -2.06 -23.00
N TYR A 574 -25.23 -2.93 -22.42
CA TYR A 574 -26.42 -3.49 -23.08
C TYR A 574 -27.74 -2.83 -22.66
N GLY A 575 -27.78 -2.20 -21.49
CA GLY A 575 -28.98 -1.61 -20.91
C GLY A 575 -29.04 -0.10 -21.03
N THR A 576 -29.90 0.53 -20.22
CA THR A 576 -29.98 1.99 -20.07
C THR A 576 -30.05 2.37 -18.60
N VAL A 577 -28.91 2.80 -18.03
CA VAL A 577 -28.76 3.23 -16.62
C VAL A 577 -28.13 4.63 -16.55
N PRO A 578 -28.90 5.69 -16.82
CA PRO A 578 -28.35 6.99 -17.19
C PRO A 578 -27.41 7.60 -16.13
N ILE A 579 -27.74 7.48 -14.84
CA ILE A 579 -26.91 8.05 -13.76
C ILE A 579 -25.53 7.37 -13.73
N VAL A 580 -25.52 6.04 -13.59
CA VAL A 580 -24.30 5.24 -13.46
C VAL A 580 -23.48 5.27 -14.74
N SER A 581 -24.12 5.11 -15.90
CA SER A 581 -23.42 5.12 -17.19
C SER A 581 -22.79 6.46 -17.49
N ASN A 582 -23.48 7.58 -17.20
CA ASN A 582 -22.95 8.92 -17.47
C ASN A 582 -21.79 9.27 -16.53
N MET A 583 -21.92 8.95 -15.24
CA MET A 583 -20.85 9.15 -14.26
C MET A 583 -19.61 8.35 -14.65
N LEU A 584 -19.74 7.03 -14.87
CA LEU A 584 -18.61 6.15 -15.15
C LEU A 584 -18.00 6.34 -16.54
N SER A 585 -18.75 6.90 -17.49
CA SER A 585 -18.29 7.17 -18.87
C SER A 585 -17.82 8.61 -19.08
N TRP A 586 -17.57 9.36 -18.00
CA TRP A 586 -17.08 10.73 -18.11
C TRP A 586 -15.74 10.78 -18.86
N SER A 587 -15.61 11.72 -19.80
CA SER A 587 -14.44 11.81 -20.70
C SER A 587 -13.13 12.06 -19.97
N ALA A 588 -13.17 12.72 -18.80
CA ALA A 588 -12.01 12.92 -17.95
C ALA A 588 -11.39 11.58 -17.47
N PHE A 589 -12.19 10.53 -17.35
CA PHE A 589 -11.69 9.21 -16.96
C PHE A 589 -10.92 8.49 -18.06
N THR A 590 -11.02 8.89 -19.33
CA THR A 590 -10.26 8.24 -20.41
C THR A 590 -8.74 8.33 -20.23
N PRO A 591 -8.12 9.52 -20.08
CA PRO A 591 -6.68 9.59 -19.82
C PRO A 591 -6.33 8.98 -18.44
N LEU A 592 -7.16 9.20 -17.42
CA LEU A 592 -6.90 8.71 -16.07
C LEU A 592 -6.94 7.17 -15.96
N SER A 593 -7.83 6.51 -16.71
CA SER A 593 -7.93 5.05 -16.74
C SER A 593 -6.70 4.41 -17.39
N ARG A 594 -6.11 5.08 -18.40
CA ARG A 594 -4.89 4.64 -19.07
C ARG A 594 -3.67 4.80 -18.18
N LEU A 595 -3.62 5.89 -17.41
CA LEU A 595 -2.60 6.13 -16.39
C LEU A 595 -2.79 5.29 -15.11
N SER A 596 -3.93 4.60 -14.93
CA SER A 596 -4.24 3.91 -13.68
C SER A 596 -3.22 2.84 -13.29
N TYR A 597 -2.62 2.14 -14.26
CA TYR A 597 -1.53 1.19 -13.95
C TYR A 597 -0.29 1.92 -13.41
N GLY A 598 0.09 3.04 -14.02
CA GLY A 598 1.20 3.83 -13.52
C GLY A 598 0.92 4.50 -12.18
N ILE A 599 -0.32 4.94 -11.93
CA ILE A 599 -0.76 5.45 -10.62
C ILE A 599 -0.62 4.34 -9.58
N TYR A 600 -1.09 3.13 -9.90
CA TYR A 600 -0.96 1.96 -9.04
C TYR A 600 0.51 1.62 -8.72
N MET A 601 1.44 1.77 -9.67
CA MET A 601 2.87 1.55 -9.43
C MET A 601 3.53 2.65 -8.59
N ILE A 602 3.16 3.92 -8.80
CA ILE A 602 3.88 5.07 -8.21
C ILE A 602 3.32 5.49 -6.85
N HIS A 603 2.01 5.35 -6.60
CA HIS A 603 1.39 5.86 -5.38
C HIS A 603 2.05 5.40 -4.08
N PRO A 604 2.55 4.15 -3.94
CA PRO A 604 3.17 3.76 -2.69
C PRO A 604 4.46 4.52 -2.43
N LEU A 605 5.22 4.87 -3.48
CA LEU A 605 6.46 5.65 -3.36
C LEU A 605 6.17 7.08 -2.88
N VAL A 606 5.09 7.68 -3.39
CA VAL A 606 4.64 9.02 -2.97
C VAL A 606 4.16 9.01 -1.52
N ILE A 607 3.35 8.01 -1.15
CA ILE A 607 2.83 7.88 0.21
C ILE A 607 3.99 7.63 1.18
N GLN A 608 4.89 6.68 0.87
CA GLN A 608 6.08 6.43 1.68
C GLN A 608 6.92 7.69 1.88
N LYS A 609 7.19 8.43 0.80
CA LYS A 609 7.91 9.71 0.87
C LYS A 609 7.29 10.64 1.90
N PHE A 610 5.97 10.79 1.87
CA PHE A 610 5.28 11.72 2.75
C PHE A 610 5.17 11.19 4.18
N GLN A 611 4.68 9.96 4.39
CA GLN A 611 4.36 9.44 5.72
C GLN A 611 5.58 9.04 6.54
N LEU A 612 6.59 8.45 5.92
CA LEU A 612 7.78 7.94 6.64
C LEU A 612 8.82 9.05 6.91
N SER A 613 8.73 10.16 6.18
CA SER A 613 9.57 11.35 6.43
C SER A 613 9.01 12.26 7.52
N GLN A 614 7.84 11.97 8.09
CA GLN A 614 7.30 12.78 9.18
C GLN A 614 8.21 12.72 10.42
N ARG A 615 8.30 13.84 11.14
CA ARG A 615 9.07 13.96 12.40
C ARG A 615 8.22 13.74 13.64
N SER A 616 6.91 13.67 13.47
CA SER A 616 5.94 13.31 14.50
C SER A 616 5.10 12.13 14.02
N THR A 617 4.51 11.41 14.96
CA THR A 617 3.49 10.42 14.64
C THR A 617 2.23 11.08 14.11
N HIS A 618 1.40 10.27 13.44
CA HIS A 618 0.17 10.74 12.83
C HIS A 618 -0.95 10.82 13.86
N PHE A 619 -1.85 11.77 13.64
CA PHE A 619 -3.16 11.79 14.29
C PHE A 619 -4.17 11.15 13.36
N PHE A 620 -4.87 10.12 13.84
CA PHE A 620 -5.96 9.50 13.11
C PHE A 620 -7.14 10.47 13.07
N ASP A 621 -7.40 10.95 11.85
CA ASP A 621 -8.55 11.79 11.54
C ASP A 621 -8.92 11.60 10.06
N PHE A 622 -10.21 11.50 9.77
CA PHE A 622 -10.70 11.26 8.41
C PHE A 622 -10.35 12.40 7.45
N TYR A 623 -10.34 13.64 7.94
CA TYR A 623 -10.00 14.79 7.11
C TYR A 623 -8.50 14.75 6.75
N CYS A 624 -7.62 14.42 7.70
CA CYS A 624 -6.19 14.19 7.45
C CYS A 624 -5.95 13.06 6.43
N ILE A 625 -6.68 11.94 6.54
CA ILE A 625 -6.58 10.81 5.61
C ILE A 625 -7.03 11.23 4.21
N LEU A 626 -8.17 11.92 4.10
CA LEU A 626 -8.71 12.39 2.82
C LEU A 626 -7.74 13.37 2.15
N PHE A 627 -7.22 14.35 2.90
CA PHE A 627 -6.26 15.31 2.39
C PHE A 627 -4.98 14.62 1.87
N SER A 628 -4.44 13.69 2.66
CA SER A 628 -3.26 12.90 2.28
C SER A 628 -3.53 12.04 1.04
N ALA A 629 -4.70 11.42 0.94
CA ALA A 629 -5.06 10.57 -0.20
C ALA A 629 -5.30 11.36 -1.49
N VAL A 630 -5.94 12.53 -1.41
CA VAL A 630 -6.11 13.43 -2.55
C VAL A 630 -4.75 13.93 -3.02
N GLY A 631 -3.89 14.40 -2.10
CA GLY A 631 -2.53 14.84 -2.41
C GLY A 631 -1.70 13.73 -3.08
N ALA A 632 -1.70 12.53 -2.49
CA ALA A 632 -1.01 11.37 -3.05
C ALA A 632 -1.54 10.99 -4.44
N THR A 633 -2.85 11.03 -4.64
CA THR A 633 -3.49 10.72 -5.93
C THR A 633 -3.07 11.72 -7.01
N VAL A 634 -3.12 13.02 -6.72
CA VAL A 634 -2.76 14.08 -7.68
C VAL A 634 -1.29 13.99 -8.09
N ILE A 635 -0.38 13.83 -7.12
CA ILE A 635 1.06 13.67 -7.40
C ILE A 635 1.29 12.39 -8.20
N SER A 636 0.62 11.29 -7.86
CA SER A 636 0.74 10.01 -8.58
C SER A 636 0.23 10.09 -10.01
N ILE A 637 -0.82 10.88 -10.30
CA ILE A 637 -1.28 11.14 -11.67
C ILE A 637 -0.19 11.85 -12.47
N GLY A 638 0.44 12.89 -11.92
CA GLY A 638 1.51 13.65 -12.59
C GLY A 638 2.74 12.78 -12.88
N LEU A 639 3.20 12.00 -11.90
CA LEU A 639 4.34 11.09 -12.09
C LEU A 639 4.02 9.91 -13.01
N SER A 640 2.79 9.37 -12.95
CA SER A 640 2.32 8.34 -13.88
C SER A 640 2.26 8.86 -15.32
N TYR A 641 1.87 10.11 -15.50
CA TYR A 641 1.90 10.77 -16.80
C TYR A 641 3.33 10.88 -17.36
N ALA A 642 4.31 11.28 -16.54
CA ALA A 642 5.72 11.27 -16.95
C ALA A 642 6.20 9.85 -17.32
N MET A 643 5.89 8.86 -16.48
CA MET A 643 6.23 7.45 -16.75
C MET A 643 5.57 6.92 -18.02
N TRP A 644 4.34 7.35 -18.33
CA TRP A 644 3.67 7.02 -19.59
C TRP A 644 4.45 7.56 -20.80
N LEU A 645 4.84 8.83 -20.77
CA LEU A 645 5.52 9.48 -21.88
C LEU A 645 6.92 8.94 -22.15
N PHE A 646 7.69 8.68 -21.09
CA PHE A 646 9.11 8.33 -21.21
C PHE A 646 9.39 6.83 -21.19
N VAL A 647 8.47 6.01 -20.66
CA VAL A 647 8.70 4.57 -20.44
C VAL A 647 7.60 3.71 -21.07
N GLU A 648 6.35 3.81 -20.59
CA GLU A 648 5.30 2.86 -20.99
C GLU A 648 4.93 2.97 -22.48
N ALA A 649 4.62 4.17 -22.97
CA ALA A 649 4.22 4.36 -24.37
C ALA A 649 5.36 4.06 -25.36
N PRO A 650 6.62 4.52 -25.15
CA PRO A 650 7.74 4.14 -26.01
C PRO A 650 7.95 2.63 -26.10
N LEU A 651 7.92 1.91 -24.97
CA LEU A 651 8.11 0.44 -24.95
C LEU A 651 7.01 -0.29 -25.73
N ILE A 652 5.74 0.12 -25.53
CA ILE A 652 4.60 -0.42 -26.27
C ILE A 652 4.77 -0.17 -27.78
N ASN A 653 5.15 1.05 -28.16
CA ASN A 653 5.31 1.46 -29.55
C ASN A 653 6.46 0.71 -30.25
N ILE A 654 7.58 0.52 -29.58
CA ILE A 654 8.72 -0.28 -30.08
C ILE A 654 8.28 -1.71 -30.32
N THR A 655 7.58 -2.32 -29.35
CA THR A 655 7.15 -3.71 -29.44
C THR A 655 6.14 -3.90 -30.58
N ASN A 656 5.18 -2.99 -30.73
CA ASN A 656 4.22 -3.03 -31.84
C ASN A 656 4.92 -2.92 -33.20
N GLN A 657 5.90 -2.04 -33.35
CA GLN A 657 6.60 -1.84 -34.62
C GLN A 657 7.55 -3.01 -34.98
N LEU A 658 8.27 -3.56 -34.00
CA LEU A 658 9.23 -4.63 -34.25
C LEU A 658 8.58 -6.00 -34.46
N PHE A 659 7.57 -6.34 -33.64
CA PHE A 659 7.03 -7.71 -33.61
C PHE A 659 5.69 -7.87 -34.34
N PHE A 660 4.87 -6.81 -34.41
CA PHE A 660 3.47 -6.96 -34.87
C PHE A 660 3.19 -6.31 -36.22
N ASN A 661 3.89 -5.23 -36.59
CA ASN A 661 3.72 -4.61 -37.91
C ASN A 661 4.49 -5.33 -39.03
N ARG A 662 5.53 -6.12 -38.70
CA ARG A 662 6.26 -6.93 -39.69
C ARG A 662 5.50 -8.13 -40.24
N VAL A 663 4.40 -8.54 -39.59
CA VAL A 663 3.58 -9.69 -40.01
C VAL A 663 2.56 -9.29 -41.09
N ASN A 664 2.28 -8.00 -41.27
CA ASN A 664 1.43 -7.52 -42.36
C ASN A 664 2.28 -7.29 -43.62
N GLY A 665 2.64 -8.38 -44.31
CA GLY A 665 2.86 -8.31 -45.76
C GLY A 665 1.61 -7.74 -46.45
N PRO A 666 1.73 -7.18 -47.67
CA PRO A 666 0.63 -6.49 -48.33
C PRO A 666 -0.56 -7.44 -48.46
N VAL A 667 -1.69 -7.05 -47.87
CA VAL A 667 -2.96 -7.76 -47.98
C VAL A 667 -3.35 -7.73 -49.47
N LYS A 668 -3.11 -8.84 -50.18
CA LYS A 668 -3.83 -9.10 -51.42
C LYS A 668 -5.31 -9.10 -51.06
N ALA A 669 -6.08 -8.22 -51.70
CA ALA A 669 -7.53 -8.22 -51.64
C ALA A 669 -8.02 -9.63 -52.05
N VAL A 670 -8.46 -10.43 -51.08
CA VAL A 670 -9.16 -11.68 -51.34
C VAL A 670 -10.65 -11.36 -51.26
N GLY A 671 -11.32 -11.63 -52.38
CA GLY A 671 -12.71 -11.29 -52.62
C GLY A 671 -13.68 -11.80 -51.57
N THR A 672 -14.75 -11.03 -51.43
CA THR A 672 -16.00 -11.38 -50.79
C THR A 672 -16.48 -12.78 -51.21
N ASN A 673 -16.39 -13.75 -50.31
CA ASN A 673 -17.22 -14.94 -50.34
C ASN A 673 -17.94 -15.06 -49.00
N GLY A 674 -19.26 -14.85 -49.05
CA GLY A 674 -20.16 -14.87 -47.90
C GLY A 674 -20.21 -16.24 -47.25
N ILE A 675 -20.11 -16.26 -45.92
CA ILE A 675 -20.45 -17.41 -45.10
C ILE A 675 -21.95 -17.32 -44.82
N GLN A 676 -22.74 -18.10 -45.56
CA GLN A 676 -24.14 -18.34 -45.27
C GLN A 676 -24.28 -18.97 -43.88
N HIS A 677 -24.98 -18.27 -42.98
CA HIS A 677 -25.60 -18.88 -41.81
C HIS A 677 -26.73 -19.81 -42.29
N ARG A 678 -26.51 -21.13 -42.23
CA ARG A 678 -27.61 -22.11 -42.22
C ARG A 678 -28.30 -22.02 -40.86
N ASN A 679 -29.46 -21.37 -40.82
CA ASN A 679 -30.54 -21.72 -39.91
C ASN A 679 -31.82 -21.77 -40.75
N GLY A 680 -32.34 -22.97 -40.95
CA GLY A 680 -33.68 -23.15 -41.47
C GLY A 680 -34.70 -22.69 -40.42
N ILE A 681 -35.70 -21.95 -40.87
CA ILE A 681 -37.12 -22.20 -40.60
C ILE A 681 -37.85 -21.56 -41.80
N THR A 682 -38.46 -22.43 -42.59
CA THR A 682 -39.42 -22.12 -43.63
C THR A 682 -40.64 -21.42 -43.01
N LYS A 683 -40.93 -20.20 -43.47
CA LYS A 683 -42.31 -19.68 -43.52
C LYS A 683 -42.52 -19.03 -44.88
N THR A 684 -43.11 -19.82 -45.77
CA THR A 684 -43.86 -19.36 -46.92
C THR A 684 -45.03 -18.48 -46.45
N LYS A 685 -45.18 -17.29 -47.02
CA LYS A 685 -46.48 -16.69 -47.26
C LYS A 685 -46.45 -15.97 -48.61
N SER A 686 -47.36 -16.45 -49.46
CA SER A 686 -47.81 -15.89 -50.73
C SER A 686 -48.54 -14.56 -50.54
N SER A 687 -48.63 -13.83 -51.67
CA SER A 687 -49.40 -12.61 -51.99
C SER A 687 -49.00 -11.34 -51.28
#